data_AF-A0A3P6GME2-F1
#
_entry.id   AF-A0A3P6GME2-F1
#
_cell.length_a   1.000
_cell.length_b   1.000
_cell.length_c   1.000
_cell.angle_alpha   90.00
_cell.angle_beta   90.00
_cell.angle_gamma   90.00
#
_symmetry.space_group_name_H-M   'P 1'
#
loop_
_entity.id
_entity.type
_entity.pdbx_description
1 polymer ?
#
loop_
_entity_poly.entity_id
_entity_poly.type
_entity_poly.pdbx_seq_one_letter_code
_entity_poly.pdbx_strand_id
1 'polypeptide(L)'
;MPSPVLIILLLTLSISLSSAQTYNILSYGAKPDGKTDSTKALAAVWAKACASVKAVTISIPKGRFLLRSIVFDGAKCKRKSVTLRIQGTLVAPSDYRVIGNGNYWIFFQHLDGLSVYGGVLDAQGASLWSCKKSGKNCPSGATSIGFQSSSNVVISGLTSLNSQMFHVVINGCRNVNIQGVKVSADGNSPNTDGIHVQSSSTVSILNSKISTGDDCVSIGPGTNGLWIENVACGPGHGISIGSLGKESVEAGVQNVTVKTATFTGTENGVRIKSWARPSNGFAKNIRFQHCVMNNVQNPIVIDQNYCPGNENCPNQVSGIKISDVMFFDIHGTSATQVGVKFDCSSKKPCTGIRLQDVKLTYQNKPAMADCSHAGGTEAGSQGVTRILRPPEFHFQKMETTVRNKQVILKHYVNGFPEESDLMIVTAPDTMELKVKPGSSTILVKNLFLSCDPYMGTFMREPDSGSSEVAVETLSLLDAFIPGKPIAGVGVSEVIDSDDPCFAKGDFVWGIVDWEEYSTINSFGRFKIDISINVPLSYYTGILSVTGLTAYAGFFEICSPKKGEAVFVSAAAGAVGQLVGQFAKLMGCYVVGSAGSKQKVDLLLNKFGFDDAFNYKEEPDLDAALKRCLPQGIDIYFENVGGKMLDSVLMNMKVHGRIAVCGMISQYHIETEEGIQNLPVVVYKRIKMQGFLAFDFIDRFPKYLEFVLPYINERKLVYVEDIVEGLENGPAALVGLFRGQNVGKQVLKIA
;
A
#
# COMPACT_ATOMS: atom_id res chain seq x y z
N MET A 1 49.78 27.18 -35.02
CA MET A 1 50.41 26.01 -35.67
C MET A 1 50.70 24.96 -34.59
N PRO A 2 50.48 23.65 -34.83
CA PRO A 2 49.33 22.93 -34.25
C PRO A 2 49.65 21.80 -33.24
N SER A 3 48.60 21.44 -32.48
CA SER A 3 48.16 20.13 -31.91
C SER A 3 49.15 19.08 -31.38
N PRO A 4 48.71 18.39 -30.30
CA PRO A 4 48.38 16.97 -30.49
C PRO A 4 46.91 16.71 -30.15
N VAL A 5 46.24 16.08 -31.11
CA VAL A 5 44.87 15.59 -31.03
C VAL A 5 44.84 14.39 -30.10
N LEU A 6 44.15 14.49 -28.96
CA LEU A 6 43.79 13.32 -28.16
C LEU A 6 42.55 12.70 -28.80
N ILE A 7 42.75 11.62 -29.55
CA ILE A 7 41.69 10.80 -30.12
C ILE A 7 40.96 10.12 -28.96
N ILE A 8 39.81 10.68 -28.55
CA ILE A 8 38.84 9.98 -27.72
C ILE A 8 38.17 8.95 -28.62
N LEU A 9 38.60 7.69 -28.48
CA LEU A 9 37.91 6.54 -29.07
C LEU A 9 36.58 6.38 -28.32
N LEU A 10 35.54 7.08 -28.79
CA LEU A 10 34.15 6.80 -28.42
C LEU A 10 33.82 5.38 -28.90
N LEU A 11 34.03 4.41 -28.01
CA LEU A 11 33.30 3.14 -28.07
C LEU A 11 31.82 3.49 -27.86
N THR A 12 31.14 3.77 -28.96
CA THR A 12 29.69 3.71 -29.04
C THR A 12 29.31 2.27 -28.74
N LEU A 13 29.01 1.99 -27.47
CA LEU A 13 28.30 0.80 -27.10
C LEU A 13 26.92 0.94 -27.73
N SER A 14 26.80 0.41 -28.96
CA SER A 14 25.55 0.20 -29.65
C SER A 14 24.72 -0.76 -28.80
N ILE A 15 24.04 -0.24 -27.78
CA ILE A 15 22.90 -0.93 -27.19
C ILE A 15 21.90 -1.00 -28.33
N SER A 16 21.92 -2.11 -29.05
CA SER A 16 20.89 -2.42 -30.03
C SER A 16 19.58 -2.53 -29.26
N LEU A 17 18.87 -1.41 -29.13
CA LEU A 17 17.44 -1.39 -28.87
C LEU A 17 16.83 -2.21 -30.00
N SER A 18 16.62 -3.50 -29.74
CA SER A 18 15.93 -4.41 -30.64
C SER A 18 14.57 -3.79 -30.92
N SER A 19 14.42 -3.14 -32.08
CA SER A 19 13.17 -2.58 -32.55
C SER A 19 12.06 -3.62 -32.44
N ALA A 20 10.95 -3.25 -31.80
CA ALA A 20 9.80 -4.14 -31.64
C ALA A 20 9.27 -4.54 -33.03
N GLN A 21 9.10 -5.84 -33.26
CA GLN A 21 8.59 -6.33 -34.53
C GLN A 21 7.11 -5.95 -34.64
N THR A 22 6.72 -5.30 -35.73
CA THR A 22 5.34 -4.87 -35.94
C THR A 22 4.64 -5.73 -36.98
N TYR A 23 3.43 -6.21 -36.66
CA TYR A 23 2.56 -6.93 -37.60
C TYR A 23 1.27 -6.13 -37.80
N ASN A 24 1.01 -5.71 -39.04
CA ASN A 24 -0.22 -5.02 -39.42
C ASN A 24 -1.25 -6.02 -39.94
N ILE A 25 -2.48 -6.01 -39.41
CA ILE A 25 -3.53 -6.95 -39.82
C ILE A 25 -3.92 -6.85 -41.30
N LEU A 26 -3.71 -5.69 -41.95
CA LEU A 26 -3.97 -5.50 -43.38
C LEU A 26 -3.08 -6.41 -44.24
N SER A 27 -1.83 -6.61 -43.82
CA SER A 27 -0.88 -7.51 -44.49
C SER A 27 -1.29 -8.99 -44.41
N TYR A 28 -2.32 -9.30 -43.61
CA TYR A 28 -2.85 -10.65 -43.42
C TYR A 28 -4.29 -10.77 -43.94
N GLY A 29 -4.74 -9.83 -44.79
CA GLY A 29 -6.01 -9.89 -45.50
C GLY A 29 -7.20 -9.27 -44.76
N ALA A 30 -7.00 -8.62 -43.61
CA ALA A 30 -8.05 -7.83 -42.98
C ALA A 30 -8.47 -6.66 -43.89
N LYS A 31 -9.77 -6.33 -43.92
CA LYS A 31 -10.27 -5.18 -44.69
C LYS A 31 -10.94 -4.16 -43.76
N PRO A 32 -10.64 -2.86 -43.89
CA PRO A 32 -11.16 -1.79 -43.02
C PRO A 32 -12.58 -1.34 -43.39
N ASP A 33 -13.45 -2.24 -43.86
CA ASP A 33 -14.78 -1.94 -44.42
C ASP A 33 -15.96 -2.17 -43.45
N GLY A 34 -15.69 -2.75 -42.28
CA GLY A 34 -16.69 -3.14 -41.28
C GLY A 34 -17.62 -4.28 -41.71
N LYS A 35 -17.32 -4.97 -42.81
CA LYS A 35 -18.17 -6.00 -43.43
C LYS A 35 -17.42 -7.32 -43.66
N THR A 36 -16.17 -7.25 -44.07
CA THR A 36 -15.34 -8.43 -44.31
C THR A 36 -14.80 -8.96 -42.99
N ASP A 37 -15.07 -10.23 -42.71
CA ASP A 37 -14.59 -10.91 -41.50
C ASP A 37 -13.05 -10.93 -41.45
N SER A 38 -12.51 -10.18 -40.49
CA SER A 38 -11.08 -10.02 -40.25
C SER A 38 -10.56 -10.95 -39.14
N THR A 39 -11.38 -11.85 -38.61
CA THR A 39 -11.03 -12.75 -37.49
C THR A 39 -9.83 -13.62 -37.83
N LYS A 40 -9.82 -14.22 -39.04
CA LYS A 40 -8.70 -15.07 -39.49
C LYS A 40 -7.40 -14.29 -39.64
N ALA A 41 -7.46 -13.05 -40.14
CA ALA A 41 -6.30 -12.19 -40.29
C ALA A 41 -5.69 -11.84 -38.92
N LEU A 42 -6.53 -11.46 -37.95
CA LEU A 42 -6.09 -11.14 -36.60
C LEU A 42 -5.54 -12.37 -35.87
N ALA A 43 -6.18 -13.54 -36.01
CA ALA A 43 -5.69 -14.80 -35.46
C ALA A 43 -4.32 -15.20 -36.03
N ALA A 44 -4.11 -15.03 -37.34
CA ALA A 44 -2.83 -15.31 -37.99
C ALA A 44 -1.71 -14.38 -37.46
N VAL A 45 -2.02 -13.09 -37.28
CA VAL A 45 -1.07 -12.14 -36.69
C VAL A 45 -0.75 -12.50 -35.23
N TRP A 46 -1.74 -12.87 -34.43
CA TRP A 46 -1.51 -13.34 -33.07
C TRP A 46 -0.61 -14.57 -33.02
N ALA A 47 -0.84 -15.57 -33.89
CA ALA A 47 -0.01 -16.76 -33.97
C ALA A 47 1.47 -16.42 -34.25
N LYS A 48 1.72 -15.44 -35.12
CA LYS A 48 3.08 -14.93 -35.38
C LYS A 48 3.66 -14.20 -34.17
N ALA A 49 2.85 -13.37 -33.49
CA ALA A 49 3.27 -12.67 -32.28
C ALA A 49 3.67 -13.65 -31.17
N CYS A 50 2.80 -14.63 -30.91
CA CYS A 50 2.99 -15.66 -29.89
C CYS A 50 4.22 -16.55 -30.15
N ALA A 51 4.52 -16.83 -31.42
CA ALA A 51 5.70 -17.61 -31.80
C ALA A 51 7.01 -16.80 -31.80
N SER A 52 6.96 -15.47 -31.62
CA SER A 52 8.14 -14.60 -31.66
C SER A 52 8.93 -14.63 -30.35
N VAL A 53 10.26 -14.53 -30.48
CA VAL A 53 11.18 -14.32 -29.36
C VAL A 53 11.52 -12.84 -29.15
N LYS A 54 11.06 -11.96 -30.05
CA LYS A 54 11.20 -10.50 -29.96
C LYS A 54 9.95 -9.87 -29.37
N ALA A 55 10.05 -8.65 -28.84
CA ALA A 55 8.87 -7.88 -28.47
C ALA A 55 8.05 -7.58 -29.73
N VAL A 56 6.73 -7.77 -29.67
CA VAL A 56 5.84 -7.64 -30.83
C VAL A 56 4.77 -6.58 -30.59
N THR A 57 4.54 -5.74 -31.59
CA THR A 57 3.36 -4.87 -31.71
C THR A 57 2.44 -5.38 -32.81
N ILE A 58 1.22 -5.74 -32.46
CA ILE A 58 0.12 -5.98 -33.40
C ILE A 58 -0.56 -4.63 -33.65
N SER A 59 -0.58 -4.21 -34.91
CA SER A 59 -1.18 -2.93 -35.33
C SER A 59 -2.52 -3.17 -36.04
N ILE A 60 -3.57 -2.59 -35.48
CA ILE A 60 -4.90 -2.48 -36.08
C ILE A 60 -5.07 -1.00 -36.49
N PRO A 61 -4.87 -0.67 -37.78
CA PRO A 61 -4.87 0.72 -38.23
C PRO A 61 -6.27 1.34 -38.21
N LYS A 62 -6.38 2.60 -38.61
CA LYS A 62 -7.68 3.27 -38.79
C LYS A 62 -8.56 2.51 -39.79
N GLY A 63 -9.85 2.39 -39.50
CA GLY A 63 -10.81 1.60 -40.27
C GLY A 63 -11.81 0.88 -39.38
N ARG A 64 -12.82 0.23 -39.95
CA ARG A 64 -13.74 -0.66 -39.23
C ARG A 64 -13.43 -2.10 -39.61
N PHE A 65 -13.24 -2.99 -38.64
CA PHE A 65 -12.89 -4.39 -38.88
C PHE A 65 -13.91 -5.29 -38.22
N LEU A 66 -14.67 -6.04 -39.02
CA LEU A 66 -15.63 -7.01 -38.52
C LEU A 66 -14.87 -8.19 -37.88
N LEU A 67 -15.20 -8.52 -36.64
CA LEU A 67 -14.64 -9.69 -35.95
C LEU A 67 -15.76 -10.54 -35.35
N ARG A 68 -15.68 -11.86 -35.54
CA ARG A 68 -16.40 -12.86 -34.74
C ARG A 68 -15.64 -13.08 -33.42
N SER A 69 -16.15 -13.96 -32.55
CA SER A 69 -15.45 -14.30 -31.30
C SER A 69 -14.05 -14.84 -31.57
N ILE A 70 -13.08 -14.37 -30.79
CA ILE A 70 -11.67 -14.75 -30.90
C ILE A 70 -11.03 -14.93 -29.52
N VAL A 71 -10.19 -15.96 -29.41
CA VAL A 71 -9.43 -16.30 -28.19
C VAL A 71 -7.94 -16.20 -28.48
N PHE A 72 -7.24 -15.55 -27.58
CA PHE A 72 -5.80 -15.32 -27.58
C PHE A 72 -5.19 -15.98 -26.35
N ASP A 73 -4.69 -17.20 -26.54
CA ASP A 73 -4.07 -17.98 -25.47
C ASP A 73 -2.55 -17.79 -25.45
N GLY A 74 -2.05 -17.38 -24.30
CA GLY A 74 -0.64 -17.13 -24.01
C GLY A 74 0.16 -18.33 -23.53
N ALA A 75 -0.50 -19.45 -23.19
CA ALA A 75 0.14 -20.58 -22.49
C ALA A 75 1.34 -21.18 -23.24
N LYS A 76 1.39 -21.03 -24.57
CA LYS A 76 2.48 -21.54 -25.43
C LYS A 76 3.30 -20.45 -26.10
N CYS A 77 3.14 -19.18 -25.73
CA CYS A 77 3.89 -18.09 -26.34
C CYS A 77 5.35 -18.11 -25.90
N LYS A 78 6.27 -17.96 -26.87
CA LYS A 78 7.72 -18.04 -26.62
C LYS A 78 8.27 -16.84 -25.84
N ARG A 79 7.65 -15.68 -26.01
CA ARG A 79 7.93 -14.46 -25.24
C ARG A 79 6.64 -13.96 -24.60
N LYS A 80 6.81 -13.32 -23.44
CA LYS A 80 5.76 -12.84 -22.55
C LYS A 80 5.12 -11.52 -23.04
N SER A 81 5.92 -10.56 -23.51
CA SER A 81 5.41 -9.23 -23.86
C SER A 81 4.84 -9.10 -25.28
N VAL A 82 3.54 -8.78 -25.38
CA VAL A 82 2.82 -8.48 -26.63
C VAL A 82 2.06 -7.16 -26.48
N THR A 83 2.17 -6.28 -27.47
CA THR A 83 1.39 -5.04 -27.53
C THR A 83 0.35 -5.13 -28.65
N LEU A 84 -0.92 -4.86 -28.34
CA LEU A 84 -2.00 -4.64 -29.29
C LEU A 84 -2.30 -3.13 -29.38
N ARG A 85 -1.97 -2.50 -30.49
CA ARG A 85 -2.30 -1.09 -30.77
C ARG A 85 -3.50 -1.02 -31.70
N ILE A 86 -4.59 -0.46 -31.21
CA ILE A 86 -5.84 -0.29 -31.94
C ILE A 86 -6.02 1.20 -32.25
N GLN A 87 -5.99 1.54 -33.53
CA GLN A 87 -6.26 2.90 -34.03
C GLN A 87 -7.65 3.02 -34.67
N GLY A 88 -8.25 1.89 -35.07
CA GLY A 88 -9.58 1.81 -35.68
C GLY A 88 -10.68 1.33 -34.73
N THR A 89 -11.73 0.78 -35.33
CA THR A 89 -12.86 0.16 -34.65
C THR A 89 -12.89 -1.32 -34.97
N LEU A 90 -12.89 -2.16 -33.94
CA LEU A 90 -13.33 -3.54 -34.04
C LEU A 90 -14.85 -3.54 -33.88
N VAL A 91 -15.57 -4.20 -34.78
CA VAL A 91 -17.04 -4.25 -34.77
C VAL A 91 -17.51 -5.70 -34.75
N ALA A 92 -18.46 -6.01 -33.87
CA ALA A 92 -19.11 -7.31 -33.83
C ALA A 92 -20.14 -7.45 -34.96
N PRO A 93 -20.57 -8.68 -35.32
CA PRO A 93 -21.66 -8.89 -36.26
C PRO A 93 -22.96 -8.27 -35.75
N SER A 94 -23.73 -7.66 -36.65
CA SER A 94 -25.02 -7.04 -36.31
C SER A 94 -26.07 -8.06 -35.83
N ASP A 95 -25.97 -9.30 -36.30
CA ASP A 95 -26.73 -10.42 -35.74
C ASP A 95 -26.12 -10.84 -34.41
N TYR A 96 -26.79 -10.46 -33.31
CA TYR A 96 -26.32 -10.71 -31.95
C TYR A 96 -26.08 -12.19 -31.65
N ARG A 97 -26.77 -13.10 -32.35
CA ARG A 97 -26.67 -14.56 -32.15
C ARG A 97 -25.30 -15.10 -32.54
N VAL A 98 -24.57 -14.38 -33.40
CA VAL A 98 -23.26 -14.83 -33.90
C VAL A 98 -22.21 -14.93 -32.80
N ILE A 99 -22.24 -14.00 -31.83
CA ILE A 99 -21.32 -14.01 -30.68
C ILE A 99 -22.05 -14.29 -29.35
N GLY A 100 -23.38 -14.22 -29.31
CA GLY A 100 -24.15 -14.19 -28.06
C GLY A 100 -24.09 -15.43 -27.17
N ASN A 101 -23.51 -16.54 -27.64
CA ASN A 101 -23.27 -17.75 -26.82
C ASN A 101 -21.78 -18.00 -26.54
N GLY A 102 -20.88 -17.08 -26.91
CA GLY A 102 -19.43 -17.27 -26.82
C GLY A 102 -18.78 -16.95 -25.47
N ASN A 103 -19.56 -16.52 -24.47
CA ASN A 103 -19.13 -15.88 -23.19
C ASN A 103 -18.32 -14.59 -23.37
N TYR A 104 -17.34 -14.58 -24.27
CA TYR A 104 -16.51 -13.45 -24.66
C TYR A 104 -16.52 -13.25 -26.18
N TRP A 105 -16.43 -11.99 -26.60
CA TRP A 105 -16.15 -11.62 -27.98
C TRP A 105 -14.63 -11.61 -28.23
N ILE A 106 -13.87 -10.88 -27.41
CA ILE A 106 -12.41 -10.86 -27.47
C ILE A 106 -11.87 -11.38 -26.14
N PHE A 107 -11.15 -12.50 -26.16
CA PHE A 107 -10.69 -13.14 -24.93
C PHE A 107 -9.18 -13.36 -24.91
N PHE A 108 -8.53 -12.88 -23.86
CA PHE A 108 -7.11 -13.06 -23.60
C PHE A 108 -6.94 -13.96 -22.36
N GLN A 109 -6.09 -14.98 -22.46
CA GLN A 109 -5.84 -15.87 -21.32
C GLN A 109 -4.39 -16.34 -21.23
N HIS A 110 -3.92 -16.62 -20.01
CA HIS A 110 -2.60 -17.19 -19.74
C HIS A 110 -1.42 -16.33 -20.25
N LEU A 111 -1.54 -15.02 -20.14
CA LEU A 111 -0.52 -14.07 -20.62
C LEU A 111 0.27 -13.45 -19.47
N ASP A 112 1.49 -13.03 -19.77
CA ASP A 112 2.33 -12.28 -18.83
C ASP A 112 2.96 -11.10 -19.60
N GLY A 113 2.43 -9.88 -19.48
CA GLY A 113 2.94 -8.72 -20.22
C GLY A 113 2.16 -8.33 -21.48
N LEU A 114 0.83 -8.39 -21.44
CA LEU A 114 -0.03 -7.88 -22.54
C LEU A 114 -0.31 -6.39 -22.35
N SER A 115 -0.19 -5.59 -23.42
CA SER A 115 -0.63 -4.19 -23.42
C SER A 115 -1.61 -3.91 -24.55
N VAL A 116 -2.80 -3.40 -24.24
CA VAL A 116 -3.85 -2.98 -25.18
C VAL A 116 -3.96 -1.46 -25.17
N TYR A 117 -3.71 -0.82 -26.31
CA TYR A 117 -3.74 0.64 -26.44
C TYR A 117 -4.78 1.10 -27.46
N GLY A 118 -5.66 1.99 -27.00
CA GLY A 118 -6.57 2.78 -27.84
C GLY A 118 -7.69 1.97 -28.49
N GLY A 119 -8.35 2.63 -29.46
CA GLY A 119 -9.34 2.03 -30.34
C GLY A 119 -10.74 1.93 -29.75
N VAL A 120 -11.66 1.46 -30.59
CA VAL A 120 -13.08 1.28 -30.26
C VAL A 120 -13.47 -0.19 -30.44
N LEU A 121 -14.12 -0.77 -29.45
CA LEU A 121 -14.80 -2.06 -29.53
C LEU A 121 -16.30 -1.81 -29.59
N ASP A 122 -16.93 -2.05 -30.73
CA ASP A 122 -18.37 -1.86 -30.94
C ASP A 122 -19.06 -3.24 -31.01
N ALA A 123 -19.64 -3.68 -29.89
CA ALA A 123 -20.16 -5.03 -29.72
C ALA A 123 -21.64 -5.20 -30.18
N GLN A 124 -22.27 -4.14 -30.69
CA GLN A 124 -23.60 -4.19 -31.34
C GLN A 124 -24.71 -4.84 -30.47
N GLY A 125 -24.70 -4.62 -29.16
CA GLY A 125 -25.58 -5.29 -28.20
C GLY A 125 -27.07 -4.91 -28.24
N ALA A 126 -27.45 -3.80 -28.88
CA ALA A 126 -28.80 -3.25 -28.82
C ALA A 126 -29.92 -4.23 -29.21
N SER A 127 -29.69 -5.03 -30.26
CA SER A 127 -30.66 -6.03 -30.72
C SER A 127 -30.84 -7.19 -29.72
N LEU A 128 -29.78 -7.58 -28.99
CA LEU A 128 -29.88 -8.56 -27.91
C LEU A 128 -30.66 -7.99 -26.72
N TRP A 129 -30.41 -6.73 -26.34
CA TRP A 129 -31.13 -6.10 -25.24
C TRP A 129 -32.63 -6.01 -25.53
N SER A 130 -33.02 -5.67 -26.76
CA SER A 130 -34.41 -5.70 -27.21
C SER A 130 -35.02 -7.10 -27.15
N CYS A 131 -34.24 -8.14 -27.48
CA CYS A 131 -34.67 -9.53 -27.31
C CYS A 131 -34.95 -9.82 -25.84
N LYS A 132 -33.98 -9.56 -24.94
CA LYS A 132 -34.10 -9.83 -23.49
C LYS A 132 -35.32 -9.11 -22.88
N LYS A 133 -35.54 -7.84 -23.25
CA LYS A 133 -36.72 -7.05 -22.82
C LYS A 133 -38.05 -7.62 -23.30
N SER A 134 -38.08 -8.33 -24.42
CA SER A 134 -39.31 -8.93 -24.96
C SER A 134 -39.73 -10.23 -24.26
N GLY A 135 -38.94 -10.73 -23.29
CA GLY A 135 -39.20 -12.00 -22.60
C GLY A 135 -39.03 -13.24 -23.48
N LYS A 136 -38.49 -13.09 -24.69
CA LYS A 136 -38.19 -14.21 -25.59
C LYS A 136 -36.98 -15.00 -25.09
N ASN A 137 -36.82 -16.22 -25.60
CA ASN A 137 -35.58 -16.97 -25.41
C ASN A 137 -34.44 -16.30 -26.20
N CYS A 138 -33.46 -15.77 -25.49
CA CYS A 138 -32.35 -14.99 -26.04
C CYS A 138 -31.01 -15.57 -25.54
N PRO A 139 -29.93 -15.44 -26.32
CA PRO A 139 -28.58 -15.78 -25.87
C PRO A 139 -28.20 -15.04 -24.58
N SER A 140 -27.29 -15.63 -23.79
CA SER A 140 -26.76 -14.99 -22.57
C SER A 140 -26.08 -13.65 -22.87
N GLY A 141 -25.42 -13.55 -24.02
CA GLY A 141 -24.62 -12.42 -24.45
C GLY A 141 -23.13 -12.68 -24.27
N ALA A 142 -22.32 -12.00 -25.08
CA ALA A 142 -20.86 -12.03 -24.95
C ALA A 142 -20.33 -10.74 -24.30
N THR A 143 -19.39 -10.93 -23.36
CA THR A 143 -18.55 -9.85 -22.82
C THR A 143 -17.66 -9.28 -23.93
N SER A 144 -17.52 -7.95 -24.04
CA SER A 144 -16.77 -7.34 -25.13
C SER A 144 -15.29 -7.72 -25.11
N ILE A 145 -14.64 -7.62 -23.96
CA ILE A 145 -13.25 -8.06 -23.78
C ILE A 145 -12.99 -8.67 -22.39
N GLY A 146 -12.31 -9.81 -22.35
CA GLY A 146 -11.98 -10.52 -21.11
C GLY A 146 -10.50 -10.88 -21.01
N PHE A 147 -9.98 -10.85 -19.78
CA PHE A 147 -8.61 -11.22 -19.42
C PHE A 147 -8.66 -12.25 -18.30
N GLN A 148 -8.07 -13.42 -18.54
CA GLN A 148 -8.10 -14.52 -17.58
C GLN A 148 -6.70 -15.05 -17.24
N SER A 149 -6.46 -15.37 -15.97
CA SER A 149 -5.25 -16.07 -15.52
C SER A 149 -3.96 -15.42 -16.03
N SER A 150 -3.90 -14.09 -16.03
CA SER A 150 -2.86 -13.32 -16.70
C SER A 150 -2.17 -12.34 -15.74
N SER A 151 -0.90 -12.03 -16.00
CA SER A 151 -0.11 -11.08 -15.22
C SER A 151 0.38 -9.90 -16.05
N ASN A 152 0.64 -8.76 -15.42
CA ASN A 152 1.26 -7.60 -16.06
C ASN A 152 0.46 -7.11 -17.28
N VAL A 153 -0.84 -6.86 -17.08
CA VAL A 153 -1.75 -6.44 -18.15
C VAL A 153 -1.93 -4.92 -18.11
N VAL A 154 -1.83 -4.26 -19.25
CA VAL A 154 -2.09 -2.82 -19.40
C VAL A 154 -3.23 -2.62 -20.39
N ILE A 155 -4.23 -1.83 -20.03
CA ILE A 155 -5.35 -1.42 -20.90
C ILE A 155 -5.43 0.10 -20.82
N SER A 156 -5.13 0.79 -21.93
CA SER A 156 -5.02 2.24 -21.93
C SER A 156 -5.77 2.88 -23.08
N GLY A 157 -6.70 3.79 -22.78
CA GLY A 157 -7.41 4.60 -23.78
C GLY A 157 -8.43 3.83 -24.63
N LEU A 158 -8.81 2.62 -24.22
CA LEU A 158 -9.80 1.80 -24.92
C LEU A 158 -11.21 2.37 -24.76
N THR A 159 -11.98 2.40 -25.85
CA THR A 159 -13.42 2.68 -25.80
C THR A 159 -14.21 1.40 -26.07
N SER A 160 -15.13 1.03 -25.18
CA SER A 160 -16.03 -0.12 -25.35
C SER A 160 -17.48 0.36 -25.46
N LEU A 161 -18.14 0.02 -26.57
CA LEU A 161 -19.49 0.44 -26.92
C LEU A 161 -20.42 -0.77 -26.99
N ASN A 162 -21.61 -0.61 -26.44
CA ASN A 162 -22.76 -1.48 -26.63
C ASN A 162 -22.46 -2.98 -26.44
N SER A 163 -21.89 -3.35 -25.29
CA SER A 163 -21.64 -4.76 -25.00
C SER A 163 -22.93 -5.58 -24.90
N GLN A 164 -22.90 -6.84 -25.33
CA GLN A 164 -24.04 -7.75 -25.15
C GLN A 164 -24.25 -8.18 -23.69
N MET A 165 -23.16 -8.14 -22.91
CA MET A 165 -23.09 -8.41 -21.47
C MET A 165 -22.05 -7.44 -20.89
N PHE A 166 -21.03 -7.90 -20.15
CA PHE A 166 -20.03 -7.02 -19.54
C PHE A 166 -19.09 -6.38 -20.57
N HIS A 167 -18.63 -5.16 -20.32
CA HIS A 167 -17.70 -4.49 -21.21
C HIS A 167 -16.27 -5.00 -21.05
N VAL A 168 -15.73 -5.01 -19.83
CA VAL A 168 -14.35 -5.46 -19.54
C VAL A 168 -14.38 -6.41 -18.34
N VAL A 169 -13.77 -7.59 -18.47
CA VAL A 169 -13.64 -8.56 -17.37
C VAL A 169 -12.18 -8.85 -17.06
N ILE A 170 -11.79 -8.74 -15.79
CA ILE A 170 -10.50 -9.12 -15.24
C ILE A 170 -10.70 -10.26 -14.24
N ASN A 171 -10.26 -11.47 -14.58
CA ASN A 171 -10.49 -12.66 -13.76
C ASN A 171 -9.22 -13.49 -13.53
N GLY A 172 -8.86 -13.79 -12.29
CA GLY A 172 -7.64 -14.58 -12.03
C GLY A 172 -6.35 -13.84 -12.39
N CYS A 173 -6.36 -12.51 -12.45
CA CYS A 173 -5.23 -11.72 -12.96
C CYS A 173 -4.41 -11.08 -11.83
N ARG A 174 -3.14 -10.75 -12.12
CA ARG A 174 -2.24 -10.05 -11.19
C ARG A 174 -1.55 -8.87 -11.86
N ASN A 175 -1.42 -7.75 -11.16
CA ASN A 175 -0.77 -6.54 -11.67
C ASN A 175 -1.41 -6.07 -12.98
N VAL A 176 -2.63 -5.53 -12.88
CA VAL A 176 -3.40 -5.05 -14.02
C VAL A 176 -3.60 -3.54 -13.89
N ASN A 177 -3.24 -2.78 -14.93
CA ASN A 177 -3.46 -1.34 -14.98
C ASN A 177 -4.44 -0.97 -16.09
N ILE A 178 -5.58 -0.39 -15.71
CA ILE A 178 -6.62 0.11 -16.59
C ILE A 178 -6.63 1.64 -16.48
N GLN A 179 -6.42 2.35 -17.58
CA GLN A 179 -6.32 3.81 -17.58
C GLN A 179 -7.06 4.44 -18.76
N GLY A 180 -7.84 5.49 -18.49
CA GLY A 180 -8.46 6.27 -19.57
C GLY A 180 -9.51 5.50 -20.36
N VAL A 181 -10.11 4.46 -19.77
CA VAL A 181 -11.10 3.62 -20.46
C VAL A 181 -12.44 4.34 -20.50
N LYS A 182 -13.12 4.25 -21.64
CA LYS A 182 -14.46 4.77 -21.85
C LYS A 182 -15.42 3.62 -22.12
N VAL A 183 -16.48 3.53 -21.35
CA VAL A 183 -17.56 2.56 -21.54
C VAL A 183 -18.87 3.30 -21.78
N SER A 184 -19.61 2.88 -22.80
CA SER A 184 -20.92 3.43 -23.13
C SER A 184 -21.88 2.34 -23.61
N ALA A 185 -23.02 2.22 -22.94
CA ALA A 185 -24.20 1.48 -23.36
C ALA A 185 -25.46 2.23 -22.91
N ASP A 186 -26.63 1.81 -23.40
CA ASP A 186 -27.91 2.37 -22.98
C ASP A 186 -28.13 2.17 -21.47
N GLY A 187 -28.69 3.16 -20.77
CA GLY A 187 -28.92 3.10 -19.32
C GLY A 187 -29.91 2.02 -18.88
N ASN A 188 -30.67 1.44 -19.82
CA ASN A 188 -31.57 0.32 -19.59
C ASN A 188 -31.05 -0.98 -20.25
N SER A 189 -29.76 -1.07 -20.55
CA SER A 189 -29.17 -2.29 -21.12
C SER A 189 -28.93 -3.34 -20.01
N PRO A 190 -29.44 -4.58 -20.14
CA PRO A 190 -29.40 -5.55 -19.05
C PRO A 190 -28.02 -6.19 -18.91
N ASN A 191 -27.49 -6.22 -17.68
CA ASN A 191 -26.23 -6.89 -17.31
C ASN A 191 -25.01 -6.38 -18.10
N THR A 192 -24.95 -5.07 -18.33
CA THR A 192 -23.86 -4.43 -19.06
C THR A 192 -22.81 -3.83 -18.15
N ASP A 193 -22.36 -4.57 -17.14
CA ASP A 193 -21.33 -4.10 -16.21
C ASP A 193 -20.12 -3.48 -16.96
N GLY A 194 -19.62 -2.35 -16.46
CA GLY A 194 -18.53 -1.63 -17.10
C GLY A 194 -17.21 -2.39 -16.98
N ILE A 195 -16.64 -2.40 -15.79
CA ILE A 195 -15.44 -3.18 -15.49
C ILE A 195 -15.74 -4.16 -14.36
N HIS A 196 -15.61 -5.46 -14.64
CA HIS A 196 -15.75 -6.51 -13.66
C HIS A 196 -14.38 -7.03 -13.22
N VAL A 197 -14.14 -7.13 -11.92
CA VAL A 197 -12.91 -7.67 -11.34
C VAL A 197 -13.23 -8.80 -10.39
N GLN A 198 -12.64 -9.98 -10.59
CA GLN A 198 -12.83 -11.14 -9.72
C GLN A 198 -11.52 -11.94 -9.60
N SER A 199 -11.30 -12.59 -8.45
CA SER A 199 -10.16 -13.49 -8.21
C SER A 199 -8.80 -12.90 -8.62
N SER A 200 -8.67 -11.57 -8.52
CA SER A 200 -7.54 -10.83 -9.07
C SER A 200 -6.86 -9.99 -8.01
N SER A 201 -5.57 -9.70 -8.19
CA SER A 201 -4.79 -8.94 -7.21
C SER A 201 -3.94 -7.83 -7.82
N THR A 202 -3.81 -6.71 -7.09
CA THR A 202 -3.07 -5.53 -7.56
C THR A 202 -3.63 -5.03 -8.90
N VAL A 203 -4.87 -4.56 -8.88
CA VAL A 203 -5.57 -4.01 -10.04
C VAL A 203 -5.79 -2.52 -9.83
N SER A 204 -5.48 -1.68 -10.83
CA SER A 204 -5.79 -0.24 -10.83
C SER A 204 -6.76 0.12 -11.96
N ILE A 205 -7.76 0.94 -11.65
CA ILE A 205 -8.71 1.53 -12.62
C ILE A 205 -8.65 3.04 -12.45
N LEU A 206 -8.10 3.73 -13.44
CA LEU A 206 -7.76 5.15 -13.34
C LEU A 206 -8.42 5.97 -14.46
N ASN A 207 -8.86 7.19 -14.15
CA ASN A 207 -9.24 8.21 -15.14
C ASN A 207 -10.29 7.73 -16.15
N SER A 208 -11.28 6.96 -15.72
CA SER A 208 -12.22 6.25 -16.61
C SER A 208 -13.63 6.84 -16.54
N LYS A 209 -14.38 6.74 -17.64
CA LYS A 209 -15.78 7.18 -17.72
C LYS A 209 -16.65 6.03 -18.18
N ILE A 210 -17.65 5.69 -17.37
CA ILE A 210 -18.44 4.47 -17.54
C ILE A 210 -19.92 4.82 -17.42
N SER A 211 -20.66 4.54 -18.49
CA SER A 211 -22.11 4.70 -18.58
C SER A 211 -22.70 3.40 -19.11
N THR A 212 -23.50 2.71 -18.30
CA THR A 212 -24.06 1.39 -18.61
C THR A 212 -25.47 1.25 -18.04
N GLY A 213 -26.09 0.07 -18.21
CA GLY A 213 -27.35 -0.26 -17.56
C GLY A 213 -27.21 -1.16 -16.32
N ASP A 214 -25.97 -1.40 -15.87
CA ASP A 214 -25.68 -2.19 -14.67
C ASP A 214 -24.49 -1.58 -13.89
N ASP A 215 -23.77 -2.34 -13.09
CA ASP A 215 -22.66 -1.85 -12.27
C ASP A 215 -21.59 -1.11 -13.13
N CYS A 216 -21.19 0.07 -12.68
CA CYS A 216 -20.08 0.83 -13.26
C CYS A 216 -18.77 0.02 -13.10
N VAL A 217 -18.52 -0.43 -11.88
CA VAL A 217 -17.48 -1.41 -11.56
C VAL A 217 -18.09 -2.45 -10.63
N SER A 218 -17.99 -3.74 -10.98
CA SER A 218 -18.42 -4.85 -10.13
C SER A 218 -17.24 -5.67 -9.64
N ILE A 219 -17.23 -6.02 -8.35
CA ILE A 219 -16.08 -6.61 -7.66
C ILE A 219 -16.50 -7.94 -7.04
N GLY A 220 -16.04 -9.04 -7.61
CA GLY A 220 -16.37 -10.40 -7.18
C GLY A 220 -15.37 -11.03 -6.19
N PRO A 221 -15.72 -12.20 -5.62
CA PRO A 221 -14.89 -12.99 -4.71
C PRO A 221 -13.44 -13.18 -5.15
N GLY A 222 -12.52 -13.16 -4.18
CA GLY A 222 -11.08 -13.36 -4.39
C GLY A 222 -10.33 -12.12 -4.87
N THR A 223 -10.98 -10.95 -4.93
CA THR A 223 -10.31 -9.70 -5.26
C THR A 223 -9.51 -9.16 -4.07
N ASN A 224 -8.23 -8.85 -4.28
CA ASN A 224 -7.31 -8.34 -3.25
C ASN A 224 -6.39 -7.22 -3.76
N GLY A 225 -6.54 -6.01 -3.25
CA GLY A 225 -5.72 -4.87 -3.69
C GLY A 225 -6.25 -4.27 -4.99
N LEU A 226 -7.45 -3.72 -4.95
CA LEU A 226 -8.07 -3.00 -6.07
C LEU A 226 -8.09 -1.51 -5.77
N TRP A 227 -7.53 -0.70 -6.67
CA TRP A 227 -7.51 0.75 -6.58
C TRP A 227 -8.34 1.35 -7.71
N ILE A 228 -9.35 2.14 -7.38
CA ILE A 228 -10.20 2.84 -8.34
C ILE A 228 -10.06 4.33 -8.06
N GLU A 229 -9.61 5.11 -9.05
CA GLU A 229 -9.41 6.55 -8.87
C GLU A 229 -9.78 7.39 -10.08
N ASN A 230 -10.40 8.54 -9.82
CA ASN A 230 -10.86 9.49 -10.82
C ASN A 230 -11.78 8.82 -11.85
N VAL A 231 -12.86 8.20 -11.36
CA VAL A 231 -13.84 7.47 -12.19
C VAL A 231 -15.19 8.18 -12.17
N ALA A 232 -15.74 8.43 -13.36
CA ALA A 232 -17.09 8.96 -13.53
C ALA A 232 -18.04 7.83 -13.92
N CYS A 233 -19.01 7.54 -13.04
CA CYS A 233 -20.04 6.53 -13.21
C CYS A 233 -21.39 7.21 -13.48
N GLY A 234 -22.13 6.73 -14.48
CA GLY A 234 -23.53 7.11 -14.62
C GLY A 234 -23.99 7.32 -16.06
N PRO A 235 -25.21 6.86 -16.41
CA PRO A 235 -26.13 6.04 -15.59
C PRO A 235 -25.57 4.62 -15.31
N GLY A 236 -26.27 3.84 -14.47
CA GLY A 236 -25.90 2.47 -14.08
C GLY A 236 -26.14 2.18 -12.59
N HIS A 237 -25.59 1.10 -12.06
CA HIS A 237 -25.80 0.64 -10.67
C HIS A 237 -24.68 1.04 -9.69
N GLY A 238 -23.73 1.88 -10.10
CA GLY A 238 -22.64 2.37 -9.23
C GLY A 238 -21.46 1.41 -9.12
N ILE A 239 -20.63 1.59 -8.10
CA ILE A 239 -19.48 0.72 -7.82
C ILE A 239 -19.89 -0.26 -6.73
N SER A 240 -19.88 -1.56 -7.07
CA SER A 240 -20.46 -2.61 -6.24
C SER A 240 -19.47 -3.71 -5.90
N ILE A 241 -19.31 -4.00 -4.61
CA ILE A 241 -18.72 -5.24 -4.12
C ILE A 241 -19.81 -6.31 -4.00
N GLY A 242 -19.59 -7.44 -4.66
CA GLY A 242 -20.50 -8.58 -4.69
C GLY A 242 -21.28 -8.75 -6.01
N SER A 243 -22.32 -9.58 -6.06
CA SER A 243 -22.90 -10.26 -4.90
C SER A 243 -21.98 -11.34 -4.33
N LEU A 244 -21.66 -11.18 -3.04
CA LEU A 244 -21.01 -12.19 -2.20
C LEU A 244 -22.08 -13.15 -1.66
N GLY A 245 -21.64 -14.27 -1.09
CA GLY A 245 -22.55 -15.27 -0.52
C GLY A 245 -23.19 -16.12 -1.59
N LYS A 246 -22.61 -16.27 -2.79
CA LYS A 246 -23.19 -17.15 -3.83
C LYS A 246 -23.00 -18.62 -3.47
N GLU A 247 -21.82 -18.94 -2.94
CA GLU A 247 -21.43 -20.27 -2.49
C GLU A 247 -21.26 -20.30 -0.97
N SER A 248 -21.36 -21.48 -0.35
CA SER A 248 -21.08 -21.66 1.08
C SER A 248 -19.60 -21.52 1.42
N VAL A 249 -18.73 -21.81 0.44
CA VAL A 249 -17.28 -21.67 0.52
C VAL A 249 -16.82 -20.80 -0.64
N GLU A 250 -16.42 -19.57 -0.35
CA GLU A 250 -15.90 -18.64 -1.35
C GLU A 250 -14.79 -17.75 -0.77
N ALA A 251 -13.94 -17.22 -1.65
CA ALA A 251 -12.91 -16.28 -1.25
C ALA A 251 -13.51 -14.92 -0.87
N GLY A 252 -12.90 -14.23 0.09
CA GLY A 252 -13.30 -12.86 0.44
C GLY A 252 -12.86 -11.81 -0.59
N VAL A 253 -13.32 -10.59 -0.39
CA VAL A 253 -12.85 -9.37 -1.05
C VAL A 253 -12.13 -8.52 -0.01
N GLN A 254 -10.94 -8.02 -0.32
CA GLN A 254 -10.20 -7.18 0.62
C GLN A 254 -9.30 -6.14 -0.03
N ASN A 255 -8.92 -5.13 0.76
CA ASN A 255 -8.00 -4.08 0.33
C ASN A 255 -8.51 -3.39 -0.95
N VAL A 256 -9.73 -2.86 -0.90
CA VAL A 256 -10.33 -2.12 -2.01
C VAL A 256 -10.38 -0.65 -1.63
N THR A 257 -9.84 0.21 -2.49
CA THR A 257 -9.95 1.66 -2.36
C THR A 257 -10.65 2.23 -3.58
N VAL A 258 -11.71 3.00 -3.36
CA VAL A 258 -12.33 3.89 -4.34
C VAL A 258 -12.07 5.31 -3.86
N LYS A 259 -11.36 6.09 -4.67
CA LYS A 259 -10.96 7.45 -4.35
C LYS A 259 -11.36 8.39 -5.48
N THR A 260 -11.96 9.53 -5.19
CA THR A 260 -12.29 10.53 -6.24
C THR A 260 -13.21 9.93 -7.31
N ALA A 261 -14.46 9.63 -6.97
CA ALA A 261 -15.43 9.07 -7.90
C ALA A 261 -16.70 9.93 -7.97
N THR A 262 -17.23 10.13 -9.17
CA THR A 262 -18.45 10.90 -9.38
C THR A 262 -19.54 9.98 -9.91
N PHE A 263 -20.69 9.99 -9.24
CA PHE A 263 -21.86 9.19 -9.58
C PHE A 263 -22.98 10.12 -10.05
N THR A 264 -23.48 9.93 -11.26
CA THR A 264 -24.54 10.78 -11.83
C THR A 264 -25.71 9.95 -12.32
N GLY A 265 -26.87 10.14 -11.69
CA GLY A 265 -28.11 9.44 -12.08
C GLY A 265 -28.01 7.92 -11.99
N THR A 266 -27.17 7.39 -11.10
CA THR A 266 -27.02 5.95 -10.86
C THR A 266 -28.06 5.44 -9.85
N GLU A 267 -28.37 4.15 -9.91
CA GLU A 267 -29.19 3.49 -8.88
C GLU A 267 -28.46 3.47 -7.53
N ASN A 268 -27.15 3.22 -7.52
CA ASN A 268 -26.36 3.24 -6.30
C ASN A 268 -25.10 4.07 -6.51
N GLY A 269 -24.54 4.58 -5.42
CA GLY A 269 -23.21 5.16 -5.42
C GLY A 269 -22.19 4.05 -5.16
N VAL A 270 -21.84 3.88 -3.90
CA VAL A 270 -20.97 2.80 -3.42
C VAL A 270 -21.79 1.73 -2.70
N ARG A 271 -21.62 0.47 -3.08
CA ARG A 271 -22.48 -0.64 -2.63
C ARG A 271 -21.67 -1.86 -2.22
N ILE A 272 -22.06 -2.51 -1.14
CA ILE A 272 -21.64 -3.88 -0.79
C ILE A 272 -22.91 -4.75 -0.73
N LYS A 273 -22.97 -5.82 -1.52
CA LYS A 273 -24.15 -6.70 -1.62
C LYS A 273 -23.77 -8.16 -1.35
N SER A 274 -24.54 -8.82 -0.50
CA SER A 274 -24.41 -10.27 -0.26
C SER A 274 -25.77 -10.95 -0.14
N TRP A 275 -25.86 -12.19 -0.61
CA TRP A 275 -27.04 -13.01 -0.45
C TRP A 275 -27.27 -13.39 1.01
N ALA A 276 -28.54 -13.49 1.40
CA ALA A 276 -29.00 -13.91 2.72
C ALA A 276 -28.83 -15.42 2.97
N ARG A 277 -27.62 -15.98 2.81
CA ARG A 277 -27.33 -17.40 3.02
C ARG A 277 -26.00 -17.64 3.73
N PRO A 278 -25.79 -18.82 4.34
CA PRO A 278 -24.51 -19.20 4.93
C PRO A 278 -23.37 -19.15 3.91
N SER A 279 -22.27 -18.52 4.29
CA SER A 279 -21.00 -18.47 3.55
C SER A 279 -19.86 -18.20 4.53
N ASN A 280 -18.63 -18.62 4.18
CA ASN A 280 -17.41 -18.26 4.90
C ASN A 280 -16.73 -16.99 4.33
N GLY A 281 -17.26 -16.41 3.25
CA GLY A 281 -16.72 -15.24 2.59
C GLY A 281 -16.73 -13.99 3.48
N PHE A 282 -16.03 -12.95 3.02
CA PHE A 282 -15.92 -11.68 3.75
C PHE A 282 -15.67 -10.49 2.80
N ALA A 283 -15.94 -9.28 3.29
CA ALA A 283 -15.48 -8.02 2.72
C ALA A 283 -14.73 -7.24 3.81
N LYS A 284 -13.43 -6.97 3.64
CA LYS A 284 -12.59 -6.33 4.67
C LYS A 284 -11.64 -5.25 4.15
N ASN A 285 -11.40 -4.22 4.94
CA ASN A 285 -10.47 -3.13 4.63
C ASN A 285 -10.84 -2.46 3.30
N ILE A 286 -12.02 -1.84 3.31
CA ILE A 286 -12.62 -1.19 2.15
C ILE A 286 -12.69 0.31 2.42
N ARG A 287 -12.24 1.13 1.47
CA ARG A 287 -12.23 2.60 1.60
C ARG A 287 -12.97 3.21 0.42
N PHE A 288 -14.01 3.97 0.71
CA PHE A 288 -14.71 4.84 -0.24
C PHE A 288 -14.42 6.29 0.17
N GLN A 289 -13.72 7.04 -0.67
CA GLN A 289 -13.15 8.35 -0.34
C GLN A 289 -13.44 9.38 -1.43
N HIS A 290 -13.75 10.62 -1.05
CA HIS A 290 -13.90 11.76 -1.96
C HIS A 290 -14.91 11.48 -3.09
N CYS A 291 -16.10 10.99 -2.73
CA CYS A 291 -17.13 10.61 -3.69
C CYS A 291 -18.20 11.69 -3.83
N VAL A 292 -18.50 12.08 -5.07
CA VAL A 292 -19.53 13.06 -5.41
C VAL A 292 -20.78 12.35 -5.92
N MET A 293 -21.91 12.61 -5.28
CA MET A 293 -23.21 12.03 -5.62
C MET A 293 -24.07 13.08 -6.34
N ASN A 294 -24.53 12.79 -7.54
CA ASN A 294 -25.43 13.66 -8.30
C ASN A 294 -26.71 12.89 -8.63
N ASN A 295 -27.76 13.13 -7.85
CA ASN A 295 -29.07 12.51 -8.02
C ASN A 295 -29.00 10.97 -8.05
N VAL A 296 -28.31 10.39 -7.07
CA VAL A 296 -28.10 8.94 -6.93
C VAL A 296 -29.20 8.33 -6.07
N GLN A 297 -29.84 7.22 -6.49
CA GLN A 297 -31.00 6.69 -5.75
C GLN A 297 -30.62 6.17 -4.36
N ASN A 298 -29.54 5.38 -4.27
CA ASN A 298 -29.02 4.84 -3.02
C ASN A 298 -27.51 5.15 -2.92
N PRO A 299 -27.13 6.34 -2.43
CA PRO A 299 -25.73 6.79 -2.45
C PRO A 299 -24.74 5.85 -1.75
N ILE A 300 -25.08 5.38 -0.54
CA ILE A 300 -24.25 4.48 0.24
C ILE A 300 -25.08 3.27 0.69
N VAL A 301 -24.68 2.06 0.30
CA VAL A 301 -25.43 0.83 0.61
C VAL A 301 -24.55 -0.31 1.10
N ILE A 302 -24.93 -0.94 2.18
CA ILE A 302 -24.58 -2.33 2.52
C ILE A 302 -25.88 -3.11 2.59
N ASP A 303 -26.00 -4.18 1.79
CA ASP A 303 -27.18 -5.02 1.71
C ASP A 303 -26.78 -6.49 1.85
N GLN A 304 -26.97 -7.05 3.04
CA GLN A 304 -26.76 -8.47 3.31
C GLN A 304 -28.02 -9.32 3.14
N ASN A 305 -29.10 -8.73 2.64
CA ASN A 305 -30.34 -9.39 2.25
C ASN A 305 -30.59 -9.29 0.75
N TYR A 306 -29.51 -9.21 -0.04
CA TYR A 306 -29.60 -8.98 -1.48
C TYR A 306 -30.41 -10.07 -2.16
N CYS A 307 -31.54 -9.66 -2.76
CA CYS A 307 -32.38 -10.52 -3.59
C CYS A 307 -32.84 -9.76 -4.85
N PRO A 308 -32.11 -9.88 -5.96
CA PRO A 308 -32.48 -9.20 -7.20
C PRO A 308 -33.80 -9.76 -7.74
N GLY A 309 -34.73 -8.88 -8.09
CA GLY A 309 -36.04 -9.24 -8.67
C GLY A 309 -37.02 -9.94 -7.73
N ASN A 310 -36.68 -10.11 -6.44
CA ASN A 310 -37.41 -10.98 -5.50
C ASN A 310 -37.53 -12.44 -6.00
N GLU A 311 -36.59 -12.89 -6.83
CA GLU A 311 -36.60 -14.23 -7.41
C GLU A 311 -35.63 -15.14 -6.64
N ASN A 312 -36.12 -16.31 -6.20
CA ASN A 312 -35.34 -17.33 -5.50
C ASN A 312 -34.53 -16.78 -4.29
N CYS A 313 -35.11 -15.80 -3.57
CA CYS A 313 -34.48 -15.20 -2.40
C CYS A 313 -34.19 -16.25 -1.32
N PRO A 314 -32.95 -16.37 -0.84
CA PRO A 314 -32.67 -17.13 0.36
C PRO A 314 -33.35 -16.48 1.57
N ASN A 315 -34.20 -17.23 2.28
CA ASN A 315 -34.83 -16.76 3.53
C ASN A 315 -33.97 -17.12 4.75
N GLN A 316 -32.64 -17.08 4.61
CA GLN A 316 -31.69 -17.38 5.68
C GLN A 316 -30.99 -16.09 6.11
N VAL A 317 -29.92 -16.20 6.88
CA VAL A 317 -29.12 -15.05 7.33
C VAL A 317 -27.76 -15.11 6.64
N SER A 318 -27.30 -13.99 6.08
CA SER A 318 -26.01 -13.93 5.40
C SER A 318 -24.85 -14.33 6.33
N GLY A 319 -23.99 -15.23 5.84
CA GLY A 319 -22.76 -15.63 6.52
C GLY A 319 -21.56 -14.72 6.22
N ILE A 320 -21.70 -13.79 5.28
CA ILE A 320 -20.62 -12.89 4.88
C ILE A 320 -20.25 -11.95 6.03
N LYS A 321 -18.96 -11.92 6.37
CA LYS A 321 -18.42 -10.97 7.35
C LYS A 321 -18.05 -9.66 6.66
N ILE A 322 -18.58 -8.54 7.11
CA ILE A 322 -18.19 -7.21 6.61
C ILE A 322 -17.52 -6.45 7.75
N SER A 323 -16.27 -6.04 7.55
CA SER A 323 -15.48 -5.36 8.59
C SER A 323 -14.54 -4.29 8.02
N ASP A 324 -14.26 -3.25 8.80
CA ASP A 324 -13.29 -2.20 8.44
C ASP A 324 -13.62 -1.52 7.11
N VAL A 325 -14.82 -0.92 7.04
CA VAL A 325 -15.29 -0.18 5.86
C VAL A 325 -15.36 1.31 6.20
N MET A 326 -14.60 2.12 5.47
CA MET A 326 -14.57 3.57 5.63
C MET A 326 -15.31 4.26 4.49
N PHE A 327 -16.16 5.21 4.85
CA PHE A 327 -16.78 6.18 3.97
C PHE A 327 -16.31 7.56 4.41
N PHE A 328 -15.46 8.21 3.61
CA PHE A 328 -14.82 9.48 3.94
C PHE A 328 -15.08 10.52 2.85
N ASP A 329 -15.51 11.71 3.23
CA ASP A 329 -15.79 12.83 2.31
C ASP A 329 -16.68 12.38 1.14
N ILE A 330 -17.90 11.94 1.47
CA ILE A 330 -18.93 11.58 0.49
C ILE A 330 -20.03 12.63 0.54
N HIS A 331 -20.21 13.36 -0.55
CA HIS A 331 -21.11 14.51 -0.56
C HIS A 331 -21.94 14.64 -1.84
N GLY A 332 -23.06 15.36 -1.76
CA GLY A 332 -23.91 15.68 -2.92
C GLY A 332 -25.39 15.38 -2.71
N THR A 333 -26.07 14.93 -3.76
CA THR A 333 -27.53 14.75 -3.80
C THR A 333 -27.96 13.29 -3.97
N SER A 334 -28.90 12.88 -3.12
CA SER A 334 -29.65 11.62 -3.21
C SER A 334 -30.96 11.85 -3.96
N ALA A 335 -31.36 10.89 -4.79
CA ALA A 335 -32.67 10.88 -5.45
C ALA A 335 -33.77 10.29 -4.55
N THR A 336 -33.41 9.64 -3.44
CA THR A 336 -34.36 9.14 -2.43
C THR A 336 -34.05 9.72 -1.05
N GLN A 337 -35.03 9.61 -0.14
CA GLN A 337 -34.89 10.15 1.21
C GLN A 337 -33.80 9.44 2.03
N VAL A 338 -33.57 8.14 1.81
CA VAL A 338 -32.55 7.36 2.51
C VAL A 338 -31.25 7.42 1.72
N GLY A 339 -30.31 8.23 2.19
CA GLY A 339 -28.99 8.41 1.56
C GLY A 339 -27.97 7.34 1.97
N VAL A 340 -28.13 6.79 3.18
CA VAL A 340 -27.26 5.75 3.75
C VAL A 340 -28.12 4.57 4.19
N LYS A 341 -27.86 3.38 3.65
CA LYS A 341 -28.57 2.16 4.05
C LYS A 341 -27.58 1.06 4.41
N PHE A 342 -27.58 0.62 5.67
CA PHE A 342 -26.82 -0.55 6.11
C PHE A 342 -27.79 -1.61 6.59
N ASP A 343 -28.00 -2.65 5.80
CA ASP A 343 -28.80 -3.80 6.19
C ASP A 343 -27.90 -5.01 6.39
N CYS A 344 -27.30 -5.10 7.58
CA CYS A 344 -26.31 -6.11 7.90
C CYS A 344 -26.93 -7.34 8.57
N SER A 345 -26.16 -8.43 8.52
CA SER A 345 -26.54 -9.75 9.04
C SER A 345 -26.67 -9.73 10.55
N SER A 346 -27.79 -10.24 11.08
CA SER A 346 -27.96 -10.45 12.53
C SER A 346 -27.00 -11.50 13.10
N LYS A 347 -26.53 -12.45 12.27
CA LYS A 347 -25.57 -13.50 12.67
C LYS A 347 -24.11 -13.05 12.52
N LYS A 348 -23.85 -12.14 11.60
CA LYS A 348 -22.54 -11.55 11.31
C LYS A 348 -22.67 -10.03 11.16
N PRO A 349 -22.93 -9.30 12.27
CA PRO A 349 -23.05 -7.85 12.22
C PRO A 349 -21.85 -7.21 11.52
N CYS A 350 -22.09 -6.14 10.77
CA CYS A 350 -21.00 -5.35 10.22
C CYS A 350 -20.22 -4.70 11.36
N THR A 351 -18.89 -4.64 11.28
CA THR A 351 -18.05 -4.08 12.35
C THR A 351 -17.00 -3.11 11.79
N GLY A 352 -16.54 -2.15 12.58
CA GLY A 352 -15.53 -1.19 12.13
C GLY A 352 -16.00 -0.32 10.95
N ILE A 353 -17.30 -0.06 10.83
CA ILE A 353 -17.82 0.90 9.85
C ILE A 353 -17.45 2.32 10.30
N ARG A 354 -16.86 3.12 9.42
CA ARG A 354 -16.49 4.52 9.74
C ARG A 354 -17.15 5.45 8.75
N LEU A 355 -18.01 6.34 9.25
CA LEU A 355 -18.61 7.43 8.49
C LEU A 355 -17.90 8.74 8.89
N GLN A 356 -17.21 9.37 7.95
CA GLN A 356 -16.54 10.65 8.19
C GLN A 356 -16.85 11.64 7.08
N ASP A 357 -17.33 12.82 7.46
CA ASP A 357 -17.66 13.91 6.52
C ASP A 357 -18.64 13.49 5.41
N VAL A 358 -19.65 12.68 5.76
CA VAL A 358 -20.73 12.30 4.83
C VAL A 358 -21.82 13.37 4.83
N LYS A 359 -22.03 14.03 3.69
CA LYS A 359 -22.91 15.20 3.51
C LYS A 359 -23.84 15.01 2.31
N LEU A 360 -24.91 14.26 2.51
CA LEU A 360 -25.89 13.94 1.47
C LEU A 360 -27.19 14.73 1.68
N THR A 361 -27.77 15.23 0.59
CA THR A 361 -29.04 15.96 0.62
C THR A 361 -30.09 15.31 -0.27
N TYR A 362 -31.34 15.32 0.17
CA TYR A 362 -32.53 14.96 -0.58
C TYR A 362 -33.49 16.16 -0.57
N GLN A 363 -33.87 16.66 -1.75
CA GLN A 363 -34.72 17.85 -1.90
C GLN A 363 -34.23 19.05 -1.05
N ASN A 364 -32.92 19.33 -1.10
CA ASN A 364 -32.24 20.38 -0.32
C ASN A 364 -32.34 20.25 1.20
N LYS A 365 -32.81 19.10 1.71
CA LYS A 365 -32.78 18.73 3.12
C LYS A 365 -31.74 17.64 3.33
N PRO A 366 -31.21 17.44 4.53
CA PRO A 366 -30.29 16.32 4.76
C PRO A 366 -30.97 14.97 4.50
N ALA A 367 -30.25 14.04 3.87
CA ALA A 367 -30.72 12.69 3.60
C ALA A 367 -30.64 11.81 4.86
N MET A 368 -31.56 10.85 4.99
CA MET A 368 -31.68 9.97 6.15
C MET A 368 -30.76 8.76 6.07
N ALA A 369 -30.56 8.10 7.23
CA ALA A 369 -29.91 6.80 7.32
C ALA A 369 -30.84 5.73 7.88
N ASP A 370 -30.77 4.52 7.31
CA ASP A 370 -31.44 3.32 7.82
C ASP A 370 -30.38 2.23 8.06
N CYS A 371 -30.26 1.75 9.30
CA CYS A 371 -29.17 0.85 9.72
C CYS A 371 -29.72 -0.33 10.54
N SER A 372 -29.29 -1.54 10.20
CA SER A 372 -29.58 -2.83 10.86
C SER A 372 -28.27 -3.64 11.03
N HIS A 373 -28.03 -4.16 12.24
CA HIS A 373 -26.81 -4.90 12.67
C HIS A 373 -25.44 -4.35 12.22
N ALA A 374 -25.17 -3.05 12.37
CA ALA A 374 -23.92 -2.40 11.92
C ALA A 374 -23.22 -1.60 13.04
N GLY A 375 -22.05 -2.05 13.47
CA GLY A 375 -21.23 -1.37 14.47
C GLY A 375 -20.16 -0.47 13.84
N GLY A 376 -20.02 0.76 14.37
CA GLY A 376 -19.11 1.75 13.79
C GLY A 376 -19.04 3.09 14.52
N THR A 377 -18.32 4.03 13.91
CA THR A 377 -18.13 5.42 14.39
C THR A 377 -18.58 6.43 13.35
N GLU A 378 -19.09 7.58 13.79
CA GLU A 378 -19.49 8.71 12.94
C GLU A 378 -18.80 10.01 13.39
N ALA A 379 -18.23 10.76 12.46
CA ALA A 379 -17.64 12.09 12.70
C ALA A 379 -17.92 13.06 11.53
N GLY A 380 -18.13 14.34 11.80
CA GLY A 380 -18.24 15.40 10.76
C GLY A 380 -19.44 15.28 9.79
N SER A 381 -20.30 14.28 9.98
CA SER A 381 -21.41 13.98 9.06
C SER A 381 -22.65 14.80 9.45
N GLN A 382 -23.26 15.48 8.47
CA GLN A 382 -24.42 16.34 8.71
C GLN A 382 -25.70 15.68 8.20
N GLY A 383 -26.63 15.42 9.14
CA GLY A 383 -28.01 15.05 8.84
C GLY A 383 -28.30 13.57 8.56
N VAL A 384 -27.33 12.68 8.81
CA VAL A 384 -27.46 11.21 8.78
C VAL A 384 -28.25 10.68 10.02
N THR A 385 -28.68 11.56 10.93
CA THR A 385 -28.97 11.27 12.35
C THR A 385 -30.42 10.84 12.69
N ARG A 386 -31.17 10.23 11.79
CA ARG A 386 -32.46 9.59 12.14
C ARG A 386 -32.48 8.12 11.74
N ILE A 387 -31.89 7.27 12.58
CA ILE A 387 -31.97 5.81 12.49
C ILE A 387 -33.43 5.39 12.74
N LEU A 388 -34.01 4.64 11.80
CA LEU A 388 -35.46 4.35 11.78
C LEU A 388 -35.88 3.11 12.60
N ARG A 389 -34.97 2.28 13.16
CA ARG A 389 -35.35 1.07 13.93
C ARG A 389 -34.43 0.73 15.12
N PRO A 390 -34.99 0.42 16.32
CA PRO A 390 -34.35 -0.33 17.41
C PRO A 390 -34.62 -1.85 17.32
N PRO A 391 -33.92 -2.76 18.06
CA PRO A 391 -33.00 -2.54 19.18
C PRO A 391 -31.54 -2.97 18.94
N GLU A 392 -30.65 -2.51 19.83
CA GLU A 392 -29.19 -2.77 19.91
C GLU A 392 -28.31 -2.08 18.86
N PHE A 393 -28.24 -0.75 18.91
CA PHE A 393 -27.25 0.05 18.19
C PHE A 393 -26.70 1.18 19.05
N HIS A 394 -25.38 1.30 19.11
CA HIS A 394 -24.66 2.51 19.49
C HIS A 394 -23.67 2.80 18.36
N PHE A 395 -24.01 3.70 17.42
CA PHE A 395 -22.95 4.52 16.84
C PHE A 395 -22.47 5.37 18.00
N GLN A 396 -21.30 5.05 18.54
CA GLN A 396 -20.69 5.91 19.53
C GLN A 396 -20.44 7.25 18.84
N LYS A 397 -21.25 8.25 19.23
CA LYS A 397 -20.89 9.64 19.04
C LYS A 397 -19.50 9.77 19.66
N MET A 398 -18.51 10.24 18.90
CA MET A 398 -17.14 10.40 19.40
C MET A 398 -17.19 10.96 20.83
N GLU A 399 -16.66 10.20 21.79
CA GLU A 399 -16.59 10.64 23.17
C GLU A 399 -15.87 11.98 23.19
N THR A 400 -16.45 12.99 23.85
CA THR A 400 -15.81 14.31 23.94
C THR A 400 -14.68 14.35 24.96
N THR A 401 -14.54 13.27 25.74
CA THR A 401 -13.54 13.11 26.79
C THR A 401 -13.09 11.65 26.88
N VAL A 402 -11.83 11.40 27.23
CA VAL A 402 -11.27 10.05 27.40
C VAL A 402 -10.45 9.95 28.69
N ARG A 403 -10.37 8.75 29.29
CA ARG A 403 -9.33 8.43 30.28
C ARG A 403 -8.16 7.76 29.57
N ASN A 404 -7.04 8.47 29.49
CA ASN A 404 -5.92 8.08 28.64
C ASN A 404 -5.09 6.98 29.30
N LYS A 405 -4.90 5.82 28.66
CA LYS A 405 -3.94 4.81 29.11
C LYS A 405 -2.53 5.22 28.68
N GLN A 406 -1.56 5.06 29.58
CA GLN A 406 -0.19 5.54 29.41
C GLN A 406 0.82 4.50 29.92
N VAL A 407 2.03 4.50 29.36
CA VAL A 407 3.21 3.82 29.91
C VAL A 407 4.13 4.88 30.51
N ILE A 408 4.30 4.84 31.83
CA ILE A 408 5.09 5.82 32.58
C ILE A 408 6.41 5.21 33.06
N LEU A 409 7.43 6.07 33.22
CA LEU A 409 8.65 5.71 33.93
C LEU A 409 8.39 5.73 35.44
N LYS A 410 8.76 4.70 36.18
CA LYS A 410 8.50 4.61 37.62
C LYS A 410 9.58 5.30 38.46
N HIS A 411 10.83 5.17 38.05
CA HIS A 411 12.03 5.73 38.68
C HIS A 411 13.15 5.79 37.65
N TYR A 412 14.21 6.55 37.92
CA TYR A 412 15.39 6.54 37.05
C TYR A 412 16.06 5.16 37.08
N VAL A 413 16.53 4.72 35.92
CA VAL A 413 17.13 3.40 35.71
C VAL A 413 18.65 3.51 35.71
N ASN A 414 19.29 2.71 36.56
CA ASN A 414 20.72 2.47 36.52
C ASN A 414 20.98 1.10 35.86
N GLY A 415 21.78 1.08 34.78
CA GLY A 415 22.05 -0.14 34.02
C GLY A 415 21.02 -0.44 32.93
N PHE A 416 20.72 -1.73 32.71
CA PHE A 416 19.76 -2.18 31.70
C PHE A 416 18.31 -1.99 32.18
N PRO A 417 17.41 -1.42 31.37
CA PRO A 417 16.00 -1.33 31.72
C PRO A 417 15.34 -2.70 31.92
N GLU A 418 14.51 -2.79 32.96
CA GLU A 418 13.64 -3.92 33.26
C GLU A 418 12.17 -3.54 33.14
N GLU A 419 11.29 -4.53 32.96
CA GLU A 419 9.84 -4.26 32.81
C GLU A 419 9.26 -3.58 34.05
N SER A 420 9.82 -3.85 35.23
CA SER A 420 9.44 -3.25 36.52
C SER A 420 9.74 -1.75 36.65
N ASP A 421 10.58 -1.21 35.76
CA ASP A 421 10.92 0.21 35.72
C ASP A 421 9.82 1.04 35.05
N LEU A 422 8.92 0.37 34.33
CA LEU A 422 7.81 0.97 33.62
C LEU A 422 6.49 0.52 34.25
N MET A 423 5.47 1.38 34.17
CA MET A 423 4.15 1.07 34.68
C MET A 423 3.08 1.49 33.68
N ILE A 424 2.09 0.64 33.49
CA ILE A 424 0.89 0.99 32.72
C ILE A 424 -0.11 1.60 33.70
N VAL A 425 -0.53 2.82 33.42
CA VAL A 425 -1.50 3.55 34.23
C VAL A 425 -2.61 4.09 33.35
N THR A 426 -3.76 4.33 33.94
CA THR A 426 -4.79 5.19 33.34
C THR A 426 -4.69 6.53 34.02
N ALA A 427 -4.58 7.61 33.24
CA ALA A 427 -4.52 8.96 33.75
C ALA A 427 -5.74 9.21 34.69
N PRO A 428 -5.53 9.81 35.87
CA PRO A 428 -6.60 10.02 36.84
C PRO A 428 -7.65 11.01 36.32
N ASP A 429 -7.21 11.97 35.52
CA ASP A 429 -8.05 13.01 34.92
C ASP A 429 -8.57 12.59 33.54
N THR A 430 -9.78 13.03 33.22
CA THR A 430 -10.34 12.88 31.87
C THR A 430 -9.80 13.98 30.95
N MET A 431 -9.22 13.58 29.83
CA MET A 431 -8.74 14.47 28.77
C MET A 431 -9.90 14.84 27.83
N GLU A 432 -10.07 16.11 27.50
CA GLU A 432 -10.99 16.52 26.43
C GLU A 432 -10.41 16.19 25.06
N LEU A 433 -11.22 15.61 24.16
CA LEU A 433 -10.82 15.33 22.79
C LEU A 433 -10.97 16.56 21.88
N LYS A 434 -10.47 17.70 22.37
CA LYS A 434 -10.53 18.99 21.68
C LYS A 434 -9.34 19.85 22.09
N VAL A 435 -8.72 20.52 21.11
CA VAL A 435 -7.63 21.46 21.40
C VAL A 435 -8.20 22.83 21.77
N LYS A 436 -7.41 23.61 22.53
CA LYS A 436 -7.77 24.98 22.89
C LYS A 436 -7.55 25.91 21.68
N PRO A 437 -8.52 26.75 21.30
CA PRO A 437 -8.32 27.74 20.24
C PRO A 437 -7.15 28.68 20.56
N GLY A 438 -6.29 28.96 19.58
CA GLY A 438 -5.09 29.78 19.71
C GLY A 438 -3.89 29.09 20.38
N SER A 439 -3.92 27.77 20.56
CA SER A 439 -2.81 26.97 21.09
C SER A 439 -1.79 26.52 20.04
N SER A 440 -2.17 26.48 18.75
CA SER A 440 -1.36 25.89 17.68
C SER A 440 -0.93 24.43 17.95
N THR A 441 -1.71 23.72 18.78
CA THR A 441 -1.48 22.31 19.12
C THR A 441 -2.33 21.40 18.22
N ILE A 442 -1.86 20.17 18.08
CA ILE A 442 -2.63 19.09 17.47
C ILE A 442 -2.89 18.03 18.52
N LEU A 443 -4.14 17.56 18.60
CA LEU A 443 -4.52 16.40 19.39
C LEU A 443 -4.59 15.20 18.46
N VAL A 444 -3.86 14.14 18.82
CA VAL A 444 -3.73 12.95 18.00
C VAL A 444 -4.11 11.69 18.78
N LYS A 445 -4.54 10.66 18.07
CA LYS A 445 -4.67 9.29 18.57
C LYS A 445 -3.48 8.48 18.05
N ASN A 446 -2.69 7.93 18.95
CA ASN A 446 -1.50 7.16 18.59
C ASN A 446 -1.91 5.80 18.00
N LEU A 447 -1.35 5.46 16.85
CA LEU A 447 -1.62 4.21 16.13
C LEU A 447 -0.43 3.25 16.28
N PHE A 448 0.78 3.78 16.14
CA PHE A 448 2.02 3.03 16.29
C PHE A 448 3.03 3.81 17.12
N LEU A 449 3.80 3.11 17.96
CA LEU A 449 4.94 3.67 18.70
C LEU A 449 6.21 2.89 18.38
N SER A 450 7.31 3.61 18.28
CA SER A 450 8.63 3.06 18.04
C SER A 450 9.32 2.69 19.34
N CYS A 451 9.94 1.50 19.41
CA CYS A 451 10.90 1.17 20.46
C CYS A 451 12.31 1.42 19.93
N ASP A 452 13.08 2.30 20.58
CA ASP A 452 14.42 2.69 20.13
C ASP A 452 15.46 2.63 21.25
N PRO A 453 16.73 2.27 20.96
CA PRO A 453 17.75 2.12 22.00
C PRO A 453 18.06 3.39 22.79
N TYR A 454 17.97 4.57 22.14
CA TYR A 454 18.24 5.85 22.80
C TYR A 454 17.29 6.12 23.97
N MET A 455 16.09 5.51 23.97
CA MET A 455 15.10 5.71 25.02
C MET A 455 15.65 5.30 26.39
N GLY A 456 16.53 4.29 26.43
CA GLY A 456 17.19 3.87 27.66
C GLY A 456 18.12 4.94 28.24
N THR A 457 18.73 5.78 27.39
CA THR A 457 19.54 6.92 27.84
C THR A 457 18.67 7.96 28.53
N PHE A 458 17.45 8.20 28.03
CA PHE A 458 16.50 9.14 28.64
C PHE A 458 15.83 8.60 29.91
N MET A 459 15.95 7.31 30.23
CA MET A 459 15.48 6.74 31.50
C MET A 459 16.43 6.99 32.68
N ARG A 460 17.60 7.61 32.44
CA ARG A 460 18.63 7.86 33.48
C ARG A 460 18.47 9.22 34.14
N GLU A 461 19.05 9.36 35.32
CA GLU A 461 19.06 10.63 36.07
C GLU A 461 19.97 11.67 35.38
N PRO A 462 19.50 12.92 35.17
CA PRO A 462 20.23 13.96 34.44
C PRO A 462 21.56 14.42 35.03
N ASP A 463 21.97 14.03 36.24
CA ASP A 463 23.24 14.49 36.85
C ASP A 463 24.32 13.39 36.92
N SER A 464 24.07 12.23 36.31
CA SER A 464 24.95 11.04 36.35
C SER A 464 26.18 11.09 35.41
N GLY A 465 26.61 12.28 34.97
CA GLY A 465 27.81 12.46 34.12
C GLY A 465 27.65 12.05 32.65
N SER A 466 26.52 11.45 32.25
CA SER A 466 26.21 11.10 30.85
C SER A 466 25.34 12.11 30.10
N SER A 467 25.01 13.24 30.74
CA SER A 467 24.03 14.24 30.28
C SER A 467 24.67 15.57 29.86
N GLU A 468 25.86 15.92 30.33
CA GLU A 468 26.56 17.16 29.91
C GLU A 468 26.97 17.14 28.43
N VAL A 469 26.98 15.96 27.79
CA VAL A 469 27.27 15.78 26.36
C VAL A 469 26.01 15.40 25.56
N ALA A 470 24.80 15.58 26.12
CA ALA A 470 23.57 15.60 25.34
C ALA A 470 23.50 16.94 24.58
N VAL A 471 24.33 16.98 23.53
CA VAL A 471 24.54 18.03 22.54
C VAL A 471 23.26 18.80 22.19
N GLU A 472 23.41 20.11 21.97
CA GLU A 472 22.45 21.14 21.52
C GLU A 472 21.45 20.76 20.38
N THR A 473 21.42 19.49 19.92
CA THR A 473 20.72 19.02 18.73
C THR A 473 19.74 17.86 18.97
N LEU A 474 19.72 17.23 20.16
CA LEU A 474 18.62 16.34 20.61
C LEU A 474 17.53 17.11 21.38
N SER A 475 17.41 18.42 21.15
CA SER A 475 16.52 19.35 21.87
C SER A 475 15.01 19.10 21.73
N LEU A 476 14.60 17.92 21.24
CA LEU A 476 13.21 17.50 21.09
C LEU A 476 12.78 16.54 22.21
N LEU A 477 13.71 15.97 22.98
CA LEU A 477 13.41 15.03 24.06
C LEU A 477 14.30 15.32 25.27
N ASP A 478 13.66 15.73 26.37
CA ASP A 478 14.27 15.80 27.68
C ASP A 478 14.38 14.40 28.29
N ALA A 479 15.21 14.24 29.34
CA ALA A 479 15.20 13.03 30.16
C ALA A 479 13.78 12.73 30.65
N PHE A 480 13.39 11.46 30.62
CA PHE A 480 12.06 11.02 31.05
C PHE A 480 11.90 11.27 32.55
N ILE A 481 10.77 11.85 32.93
CA ILE A 481 10.49 12.21 34.32
C ILE A 481 9.76 11.05 34.99
N PRO A 482 10.25 10.51 36.12
CA PRO A 482 9.50 9.52 36.89
C PRO A 482 8.08 9.99 37.22
N GLY A 483 7.11 9.10 37.05
CA GLY A 483 5.68 9.39 37.18
C GLY A 483 5.03 9.98 35.94
N LYS A 484 5.77 10.22 34.84
CA LYS A 484 5.25 10.75 33.57
C LYS A 484 5.36 9.71 32.44
N PRO A 485 4.54 9.84 31.38
CA PRO A 485 4.67 9.02 30.19
C PRO A 485 6.08 9.12 29.61
N ILE A 486 6.60 7.99 29.11
CA ILE A 486 7.81 8.03 28.29
C ILE A 486 7.45 8.50 26.87
N ALA A 487 8.40 9.07 26.14
CA ALA A 487 8.14 9.62 24.80
C ALA A 487 9.02 8.95 23.74
N GLY A 488 8.56 8.95 22.49
CA GLY A 488 9.30 8.41 21.37
C GLY A 488 8.66 8.72 20.02
N VAL A 489 9.25 8.20 18.95
CA VAL A 489 8.68 8.37 17.61
C VAL A 489 7.39 7.57 17.51
N GLY A 490 6.30 8.19 17.07
CA GLY A 490 5.03 7.53 16.80
C GLY A 490 4.37 7.98 15.52
N VAL A 491 3.37 7.21 15.10
CA VAL A 491 2.47 7.50 13.98
C VAL A 491 1.06 7.59 14.52
N SER A 492 0.38 8.68 14.20
CA SER A 492 -0.87 9.05 14.85
C SER A 492 -1.87 9.64 13.85
N GLU A 493 -3.17 9.53 14.17
CA GLU A 493 -4.26 10.16 13.45
C GLU A 493 -4.66 11.46 14.17
N VAL A 494 -4.82 12.57 13.43
CA VAL A 494 -5.26 13.85 13.99
C VAL A 494 -6.74 13.77 14.38
N ILE A 495 -7.05 13.97 15.66
CA ILE A 495 -8.42 13.95 16.20
C ILE A 495 -9.02 15.35 16.23
N ASP A 496 -8.20 16.35 16.57
CA ASP A 496 -8.54 17.76 16.54
C ASP A 496 -7.26 18.61 16.37
N SER A 497 -7.37 19.80 15.80
CA SER A 497 -6.20 20.65 15.50
C SER A 497 -6.55 22.13 15.52
N ASP A 498 -5.65 22.92 16.09
CA ASP A 498 -5.63 24.38 16.04
C ASP A 498 -4.41 24.88 15.23
N ASP A 499 -3.69 23.95 14.59
CA ASP A 499 -2.65 24.23 13.62
C ASP A 499 -3.24 24.15 12.20
N PRO A 500 -3.19 25.23 11.39
CA PRO A 500 -3.75 25.25 10.04
C PRO A 500 -3.08 24.27 9.06
N CYS A 501 -1.89 23.76 9.37
CA CYS A 501 -1.21 22.75 8.55
C CYS A 501 -1.80 21.33 8.70
N PHE A 502 -2.62 21.11 9.74
CA PHE A 502 -3.17 19.79 10.08
C PHE A 502 -4.68 19.87 10.25
N ALA A 503 -5.39 18.98 9.56
CA ALA A 503 -6.83 18.80 9.67
C ALA A 503 -7.15 17.48 10.38
N LYS A 504 -8.31 17.41 11.02
CA LYS A 504 -8.85 16.16 11.56
C LYS A 504 -8.87 15.06 10.49
N GLY A 505 -8.38 13.87 10.83
CA GLY A 505 -8.24 12.72 9.93
C GLY A 505 -6.94 12.68 9.13
N ASP A 506 -6.11 13.73 9.19
CA ASP A 506 -4.74 13.63 8.70
C ASP A 506 -3.94 12.61 9.51
N PHE A 507 -2.92 12.02 8.89
CA PHE A 507 -1.94 11.19 9.60
C PHE A 507 -0.66 11.98 9.79
N VAL A 508 -0.02 11.80 10.95
CA VAL A 508 1.25 12.46 11.29
C VAL A 508 2.22 11.43 11.84
N TRP A 509 3.51 11.68 11.67
CA TRP A 509 4.53 11.04 12.49
C TRP A 509 5.38 12.10 13.19
N GLY A 510 5.91 11.76 14.35
CA GLY A 510 6.67 12.69 15.17
C GLY A 510 6.91 12.15 16.57
N ILE A 511 7.41 12.99 17.46
CA ILE A 511 7.54 12.65 18.87
C ILE A 511 6.17 12.72 19.54
N VAL A 512 5.80 11.63 20.21
CA VAL A 512 4.57 11.48 21.00
C VAL A 512 4.88 10.72 22.28
N ASP A 513 4.01 10.91 23.27
CA ASP A 513 4.06 10.13 24.50
C ASP A 513 3.55 8.70 24.25
N TRP A 514 4.01 7.76 25.07
CA TRP A 514 3.55 6.38 25.07
C TRP A 514 2.20 6.27 25.76
N GLU A 515 1.18 6.71 25.04
CA GLU A 515 -0.21 6.78 25.48
C GLU A 515 -1.17 6.62 24.31
N GLU A 516 -2.48 6.50 24.56
CA GLU A 516 -3.48 6.33 23.50
C GLU A 516 -3.75 7.63 22.73
N TYR A 517 -3.73 8.77 23.42
CA TYR A 517 -3.97 10.10 22.85
C TYR A 517 -2.90 11.08 23.30
N SER A 518 -2.28 11.82 22.39
CA SER A 518 -1.24 12.80 22.73
C SER A 518 -1.58 14.19 22.20
N THR A 519 -1.15 15.21 22.94
CA THR A 519 -1.18 16.60 22.46
C THR A 519 0.22 17.00 22.03
N ILE A 520 0.38 17.41 20.77
CA ILE A 520 1.67 17.76 20.18
C ILE A 520 1.74 19.27 19.95
N ASN A 521 2.78 19.89 20.50
CA ASN A 521 3.11 21.31 20.49
C ASN A 521 4.30 21.56 19.54
N SER A 522 4.15 22.48 18.58
CA SER A 522 5.22 22.94 17.69
C SER A 522 5.94 21.94 16.77
N PHE A 523 6.85 21.21 17.39
CA PHE A 523 8.12 20.81 16.80
C PHE A 523 8.16 19.31 16.53
N GLY A 524 8.90 18.91 15.50
CA GLY A 524 9.13 17.49 15.20
C GLY A 524 7.91 16.70 14.73
N ARG A 525 6.86 17.36 14.21
CA ARG A 525 5.69 16.71 13.59
C ARG A 525 5.71 16.82 12.07
N PHE A 526 5.50 15.71 11.40
CA PHE A 526 5.53 15.61 9.95
C PHE A 526 4.22 15.00 9.46
N LYS A 527 3.53 15.72 8.57
CA LYS A 527 2.33 15.20 7.92
C LYS A 527 2.68 14.04 7.01
N ILE A 528 1.92 12.96 7.09
CA ILE A 528 2.08 11.78 6.25
C ILE A 528 1.32 12.00 4.94
N ASP A 529 2.03 11.88 3.82
CA ASP A 529 1.40 11.84 2.50
C ASP A 529 0.84 10.44 2.24
N ILE A 530 -0.47 10.28 2.43
CA ILE A 530 -1.18 9.03 2.18
C ILE A 530 -1.27 8.65 0.69
N SER A 531 -0.84 9.52 -0.23
CA SER A 531 -0.68 9.15 -1.64
C SER A 531 0.46 8.15 -1.84
N ILE A 532 1.43 8.13 -0.92
CA ILE A 532 2.49 7.13 -0.83
C ILE A 532 1.86 5.86 -0.24
N ASN A 533 1.44 4.93 -1.10
CA ASN A 533 0.70 3.71 -0.75
C ASN A 533 1.57 2.64 -0.07
N VAL A 534 1.99 2.92 1.17
CA VAL A 534 2.80 2.06 2.04
C VAL A 534 2.15 1.91 3.42
N PRO A 535 2.45 0.85 4.20
CA PRO A 535 1.93 0.72 5.55
C PRO A 535 2.28 1.93 6.44
N LEU A 536 1.33 2.41 7.25
CA LEU A 536 1.57 3.56 8.15
C LEU A 536 2.70 3.28 9.15
N SER A 537 2.89 2.02 9.57
CA SER A 537 4.00 1.60 10.44
C SER A 537 5.37 1.96 9.88
N TYR A 538 5.53 2.09 8.56
CA TYR A 538 6.80 2.45 7.92
C TYR A 538 7.29 3.83 8.35
N TYR A 539 6.37 4.74 8.72
CA TYR A 539 6.70 6.06 9.26
C TYR A 539 7.16 6.03 10.73
N THR A 540 7.25 4.85 11.37
CA THR A 540 8.03 4.65 12.59
C THR A 540 9.50 4.31 12.29
N GLY A 541 9.84 3.90 11.06
CA GLY A 541 11.18 3.44 10.70
C GLY A 541 11.66 3.84 9.30
N ILE A 542 11.47 2.99 8.28
CA ILE A 542 12.05 3.21 6.94
C ILE A 542 11.62 4.55 6.31
N LEU A 543 10.45 5.10 6.62
CA LEU A 543 10.02 6.43 6.13
C LEU A 543 10.11 7.52 7.19
N SER A 544 10.98 7.32 8.19
CA SER A 544 11.22 8.26 9.30
C SER A 544 12.72 8.46 9.54
N VAL A 545 13.06 9.01 10.71
CA VAL A 545 14.44 9.19 11.18
C VAL A 545 15.30 7.93 11.13
N THR A 546 14.71 6.72 11.25
CA THR A 546 15.49 5.46 11.15
C THR A 546 16.02 5.26 9.72
N GLY A 547 15.16 5.48 8.72
CA GLY A 547 15.55 5.44 7.32
C GLY A 547 16.58 6.50 6.95
N LEU A 548 16.36 7.74 7.43
CA LEU A 548 17.31 8.84 7.25
C LEU A 548 18.68 8.53 7.88
N THR A 549 18.70 7.91 9.06
CA THR A 549 19.94 7.48 9.73
C THR A 549 20.76 6.53 8.86
N ALA A 550 20.10 5.50 8.30
CA ALA A 550 20.75 4.56 7.39
C ALA A 550 21.28 5.26 6.14
N TYR A 551 20.50 6.17 5.55
CA TYR A 551 20.87 6.90 4.35
C TYR A 551 22.05 7.85 4.58
N ALA A 552 21.98 8.70 5.60
CA ALA A 552 23.01 9.69 5.90
C ALA A 552 24.34 9.03 6.26
N GLY A 553 24.32 8.05 7.17
CA GLY A 553 25.53 7.34 7.56
C GLY A 553 26.17 6.59 6.38
N PHE A 554 25.37 5.95 5.54
CA PHE A 554 25.92 5.20 4.41
C PHE A 554 26.34 6.10 3.25
N PHE A 555 25.47 6.97 2.74
CA PHE A 555 25.73 7.77 1.54
C PHE A 555 26.52 9.05 1.82
N GLU A 556 26.16 9.81 2.85
CA GLU A 556 26.74 11.13 3.09
C GLU A 556 28.07 11.04 3.87
N ILE A 557 28.17 10.18 4.88
CA ILE A 557 29.39 10.03 5.68
C ILE A 557 30.41 9.10 5.00
N CYS A 558 29.95 7.93 4.56
CA CYS A 558 30.83 6.91 4.01
C CYS A 558 31.04 7.02 2.49
N SER A 559 30.15 7.67 1.74
CA SER A 559 30.29 7.89 0.28
C SER A 559 30.70 6.61 -0.48
N PRO A 560 29.81 5.63 -0.59
CA PRO A 560 30.14 4.27 -0.99
C PRO A 560 30.45 4.16 -2.47
N LYS A 561 31.34 3.23 -2.83
CA LYS A 561 31.69 2.90 -4.21
C LYS A 561 31.39 1.43 -4.48
N LYS A 562 31.00 1.15 -5.72
CA LYS A 562 30.76 -0.22 -6.20
C LYS A 562 32.00 -1.08 -5.99
N GLY A 563 31.80 -2.30 -5.48
CA GLY A 563 32.86 -3.27 -5.22
C GLY A 563 33.59 -3.11 -3.87
N GLU A 564 33.25 -2.09 -3.07
CA GLU A 564 33.80 -1.94 -1.72
C GLU A 564 33.24 -3.00 -0.75
N ALA A 565 34.03 -3.33 0.26
CA ALA A 565 33.66 -4.26 1.32
C ALA A 565 33.04 -3.49 2.50
N VAL A 566 31.80 -3.82 2.82
CA VAL A 566 30.99 -3.14 3.84
C VAL A 566 30.71 -4.09 4.99
N PHE A 567 31.06 -3.69 6.21
CA PHE A 567 30.65 -4.38 7.42
C PHE A 567 29.55 -3.59 8.14
N VAL A 568 28.53 -4.30 8.64
CA VAL A 568 27.43 -3.73 9.41
C VAL A 568 27.31 -4.48 10.74
N SER A 569 27.52 -3.80 11.87
CA SER A 569 27.26 -4.38 13.19
C SER A 569 25.77 -4.27 13.54
N ALA A 570 25.23 -5.22 14.32
CA ALA A 570 23.79 -5.34 14.59
C ALA A 570 22.92 -5.30 13.31
N ALA A 571 23.38 -5.99 12.26
CA ALA A 571 22.85 -5.87 10.90
C ALA A 571 21.38 -6.29 10.76
N ALA A 572 20.84 -7.09 11.69
CA ALA A 572 19.44 -7.50 11.67
C ALA A 572 18.50 -6.53 12.42
N GLY A 573 19.02 -5.42 12.94
CA GLY A 573 18.24 -4.37 13.61
C GLY A 573 17.63 -3.35 12.65
N ALA A 574 16.92 -2.36 13.20
CA ALA A 574 16.15 -1.37 12.47
C ALA A 574 16.95 -0.61 11.40
N VAL A 575 18.14 -0.07 11.74
CA VAL A 575 19.03 0.65 10.83
C VAL A 575 19.88 -0.32 10.00
N GLY A 576 20.44 -1.35 10.64
CA GLY A 576 21.36 -2.30 10.01
C GLY A 576 20.76 -3.02 8.79
N GLN A 577 19.48 -3.39 8.86
CA GLN A 577 18.80 -4.08 7.75
C GLN A 577 18.71 -3.18 6.51
N LEU A 578 18.61 -1.86 6.68
CA LEU A 578 18.52 -0.90 5.59
C LEU A 578 19.91 -0.64 4.99
N VAL A 579 20.91 -0.40 5.83
CA VAL A 579 22.30 -0.12 5.40
C VAL A 579 22.82 -1.26 4.53
N GLY A 580 22.66 -2.51 4.97
CA GLY A 580 23.13 -3.65 4.19
C GLY A 580 22.47 -3.74 2.82
N GLN A 581 21.16 -3.53 2.75
CA GLN A 581 20.44 -3.53 1.47
C GLN A 581 20.84 -2.34 0.58
N PHE A 582 21.05 -1.15 1.15
CA PHE A 582 21.57 0.01 0.39
C PHE A 582 22.97 -0.29 -0.17
N ALA A 583 23.83 -0.96 0.60
CA ALA A 583 25.13 -1.39 0.14
C ALA A 583 25.04 -2.44 -0.99
N LYS A 584 24.10 -3.39 -0.91
CA LYS A 584 23.82 -4.33 -2.00
C LYS A 584 23.33 -3.64 -3.26
N LEU A 585 22.45 -2.65 -3.14
CA LEU A 585 21.98 -1.83 -4.28
C LEU A 585 23.14 -1.06 -4.95
N MET A 586 24.14 -0.65 -4.17
CA MET A 586 25.37 -0.02 -4.67
C MET A 586 26.40 -1.01 -5.26
N GLY A 587 26.10 -2.32 -5.24
CA GLY A 587 27.00 -3.36 -5.73
C GLY A 587 28.23 -3.56 -4.86
N CYS A 588 28.09 -3.37 -3.55
CA CYS A 588 29.12 -3.68 -2.56
C CYS A 588 29.10 -5.17 -2.18
N TYR A 589 30.21 -5.64 -1.62
CA TYR A 589 30.28 -6.90 -0.87
C TYR A 589 29.94 -6.61 0.59
N VAL A 590 28.92 -7.24 1.14
CA VAL A 590 28.29 -6.84 2.41
C VAL A 590 28.32 -8.00 3.40
N VAL A 591 28.90 -7.73 4.57
CA VAL A 591 28.97 -8.67 5.69
C VAL A 591 28.27 -8.07 6.91
N GLY A 592 27.48 -8.89 7.61
CA GLY A 592 26.75 -8.44 8.79
C GLY A 592 27.02 -9.30 10.03
N SER A 593 26.99 -8.69 11.21
CA SER A 593 26.94 -9.45 12.47
C SER A 593 25.57 -9.34 13.13
N ALA A 594 25.10 -10.45 13.71
CA ALA A 594 23.85 -10.50 14.47
C ALA A 594 23.99 -11.39 15.71
N GLY A 595 23.01 -11.33 16.63
CA GLY A 595 23.09 -12.01 17.93
C GLY A 595 22.40 -13.38 18.00
N SER A 596 22.01 -13.97 16.86
CA SER A 596 21.42 -15.31 16.79
C SER A 596 21.55 -15.90 15.40
N LYS A 597 21.53 -17.24 15.29
CA LYS A 597 21.52 -17.96 14.01
C LYS A 597 20.34 -17.54 13.11
N GLN A 598 19.14 -17.41 13.67
CA GLN A 598 17.95 -16.99 12.92
C GLN A 598 18.14 -15.61 12.27
N LYS A 599 18.80 -14.68 12.97
CA LYS A 599 19.10 -13.35 12.42
C LYS A 599 20.16 -13.44 11.33
N VAL A 600 21.20 -14.26 11.50
CA VAL A 600 22.20 -14.52 10.44
C VAL A 600 21.53 -15.07 9.18
N ASP A 601 20.65 -16.07 9.31
CA ASP A 601 19.92 -16.65 8.19
C ASP A 601 19.05 -15.59 7.47
N LEU A 602 18.49 -14.64 8.22
CA LEU A 602 17.73 -13.53 7.65
C LEU A 602 18.60 -12.60 6.80
N LEU A 603 19.80 -12.25 7.29
CA LEU A 603 20.75 -11.39 6.57
C LEU A 603 21.09 -11.99 5.20
N LEU A 604 21.44 -13.27 5.18
CA LEU A 604 21.85 -13.99 3.98
C LEU A 604 20.68 -14.20 3.01
N ASN A 605 19.60 -14.79 3.51
CA ASN A 605 18.54 -15.31 2.64
C ASN A 605 17.49 -14.26 2.26
N LYS A 606 17.28 -13.22 3.09
CA LYS A 606 16.21 -12.24 2.90
C LYS A 606 16.73 -10.86 2.51
N PHE A 607 17.81 -10.40 3.13
CA PHE A 607 18.39 -9.08 2.85
C PHE A 607 19.51 -9.11 1.80
N GLY A 608 19.96 -10.30 1.39
CA GLY A 608 20.93 -10.49 0.32
C GLY A 608 22.37 -10.13 0.69
N PHE A 609 22.72 -10.21 1.98
CA PHE A 609 24.11 -10.09 2.43
C PHE A 609 24.95 -11.23 1.84
N ASP A 610 26.23 -10.97 1.59
CA ASP A 610 27.14 -11.96 1.00
C ASP A 610 27.70 -12.92 2.04
N ASP A 611 27.88 -12.45 3.29
CA ASP A 611 28.26 -13.29 4.44
C ASP A 611 27.69 -12.67 5.74
N ALA A 612 27.60 -13.47 6.79
CA ALA A 612 27.19 -13.02 8.10
C ALA A 612 27.59 -14.01 9.21
N PHE A 613 27.75 -13.52 10.43
CA PHE A 613 28.10 -14.35 11.57
C PHE A 613 27.36 -13.98 12.87
N ASN A 614 27.19 -14.97 13.74
CA ASN A 614 26.63 -14.76 15.07
C ASN A 614 27.73 -14.35 16.04
N TYR A 615 27.80 -13.06 16.41
CA TYR A 615 28.88 -12.55 17.25
C TYR A 615 28.92 -13.18 18.65
N LYS A 616 27.83 -13.79 19.12
CA LYS A 616 27.78 -14.48 20.43
C LYS A 616 28.42 -15.86 20.40
N GLU A 617 28.61 -16.44 19.22
CA GLU A 617 29.19 -17.78 19.03
C GLU A 617 30.65 -17.74 18.55
N GLU A 618 31.16 -16.55 18.19
CA GLU A 618 32.53 -16.38 17.73
C GLU A 618 33.48 -16.18 18.92
N PRO A 619 34.47 -17.07 19.14
CA PRO A 619 35.44 -16.93 20.23
C PRO A 619 36.46 -15.82 19.98
N ASP A 620 36.65 -15.42 18.72
CA ASP A 620 37.58 -14.40 18.27
C ASP A 620 36.93 -13.59 17.13
N LEU A 621 36.60 -12.33 17.42
CA LEU A 621 35.96 -11.42 16.47
C LEU A 621 36.91 -11.00 15.34
N ASP A 622 38.22 -10.89 15.60
CA ASP A 622 39.21 -10.56 14.55
C ASP A 622 39.33 -11.71 13.55
N ALA A 623 39.37 -12.95 14.03
CA ALA A 623 39.36 -14.14 13.18
C ALA A 623 38.07 -14.24 12.34
N ALA A 624 36.90 -13.98 12.96
CA ALA A 624 35.61 -13.97 12.26
C ALA A 624 35.56 -12.90 11.15
N LEU A 625 36.03 -11.68 11.45
CA LEU A 625 36.11 -10.59 10.47
C LEU A 625 37.06 -10.94 9.31
N LYS A 626 38.25 -11.48 9.57
CA LYS A 626 39.18 -11.91 8.52
C LYS A 626 38.64 -13.04 7.66
N ARG A 627 37.87 -13.96 8.25
CA ARG A 627 37.22 -15.07 7.54
C ARG A 627 36.23 -14.55 6.51
N CYS A 628 35.36 -13.61 6.90
CA CYS A 628 34.33 -13.05 6.01
C CYS A 628 34.87 -11.94 5.09
N LEU A 629 35.87 -11.18 5.53
CA LEU A 629 36.42 -10.01 4.86
C LEU A 629 37.95 -10.11 4.73
N PRO A 630 38.48 -11.10 3.99
CA PRO A 630 39.93 -11.39 3.96
C PRO A 630 40.78 -10.27 3.38
N GLN A 631 40.17 -9.36 2.61
CA GLN A 631 40.84 -8.19 2.03
C GLN A 631 40.72 -6.93 2.91
N GLY A 632 40.02 -7.02 4.05
CA GLY A 632 39.73 -5.90 4.95
C GLY A 632 38.48 -5.10 4.57
N ILE A 633 38.13 -4.14 5.43
CA ILE A 633 36.87 -3.40 5.43
C ILE A 633 37.06 -1.98 4.88
N ASP A 634 36.32 -1.62 3.83
CA ASP A 634 36.32 -0.26 3.27
C ASP A 634 35.35 0.66 4.03
N ILE A 635 34.18 0.13 4.40
CA ILE A 635 33.13 0.86 5.11
C ILE A 635 32.66 0.04 6.31
N TYR A 636 32.60 0.67 7.47
CA TYR A 636 31.95 0.11 8.65
C TYR A 636 30.79 1.01 9.09
N PHE A 637 29.61 0.42 9.20
CA PHE A 637 28.47 1.07 9.84
C PHE A 637 28.35 0.56 11.29
N GLU A 638 28.74 1.42 12.23
CA GLU A 638 28.91 1.12 13.65
C GLU A 638 27.64 1.41 14.45
N ASN A 639 27.05 0.34 15.02
CA ASN A 639 25.85 0.37 15.87
C ASN A 639 26.09 -0.20 17.30
N VAL A 640 27.22 -0.86 17.54
CA VAL A 640 27.47 -1.74 18.69
C VAL A 640 28.52 -1.18 19.65
N GLY A 641 29.70 -0.77 19.18
CA GLY A 641 30.82 -0.35 20.03
C GLY A 641 31.63 -1.51 20.64
N GLY A 642 32.40 -1.21 21.70
CA GLY A 642 33.16 -2.18 22.51
C GLY A 642 34.13 -3.06 21.71
N LYS A 643 34.27 -4.33 22.12
CA LYS A 643 35.11 -5.34 21.44
C LYS A 643 34.90 -5.46 19.92
N MET A 644 33.67 -5.25 19.43
CA MET A 644 33.40 -5.30 17.99
C MET A 644 34.09 -4.15 17.27
N LEU A 645 33.93 -2.92 17.76
CA LEU A 645 34.62 -1.74 17.20
C LEU A 645 36.13 -1.94 17.23
N ASP A 646 36.66 -2.38 18.37
CA ASP A 646 38.08 -2.60 18.57
C ASP A 646 38.67 -3.61 17.57
N SER A 647 37.95 -4.70 17.32
CA SER A 647 38.30 -5.72 16.32
C SER A 647 38.17 -5.21 14.88
N VAL A 648 37.14 -4.39 14.58
CA VAL A 648 36.95 -3.83 13.25
C VAL A 648 38.08 -2.86 12.88
N LEU A 649 38.56 -2.02 13.81
CA LEU A 649 39.69 -1.10 13.55
C LEU A 649 40.91 -1.85 13.00
N MET A 650 41.22 -3.02 13.56
CA MET A 650 42.30 -3.89 13.10
C MET A 650 42.07 -4.48 11.70
N ASN A 651 40.81 -4.63 11.28
CA ASN A 651 40.40 -5.18 9.99
C ASN A 651 40.03 -4.11 8.93
N MET A 652 40.01 -2.83 9.29
CA MET A 652 39.81 -1.76 8.33
C MET A 652 40.93 -1.71 7.28
N LYS A 653 40.59 -1.30 6.06
CA LYS A 653 41.56 -0.92 5.04
C LYS A 653 42.11 0.48 5.28
N VAL A 654 43.23 0.75 4.61
CA VAL A 654 43.79 2.09 4.40
C VAL A 654 42.70 3.00 3.81
N HIS A 655 42.44 4.15 4.43
CA HIS A 655 41.40 5.12 4.05
C HIS A 655 39.96 4.60 4.19
N GLY A 656 39.75 3.59 5.02
CA GLY A 656 38.42 3.14 5.39
C GLY A 656 37.57 4.22 6.07
N ARG A 657 36.24 4.07 6.04
CA ARG A 657 35.28 5.03 6.60
C ARG A 657 34.36 4.33 7.59
N ILE A 658 34.14 4.97 8.73
CA ILE A 658 33.28 4.49 9.81
C ILE A 658 32.22 5.54 10.08
N ALA A 659 30.96 5.19 9.85
CA ALA A 659 29.82 5.97 10.31
C ALA A 659 29.39 5.42 11.66
N VAL A 660 29.52 6.24 12.70
CA VAL A 660 29.20 5.88 14.09
C VAL A 660 27.77 6.33 14.38
N CYS A 661 26.83 5.41 14.23
CA CYS A 661 25.40 5.63 14.47
C CYS A 661 25.06 5.48 15.96
N GLY A 662 25.74 4.55 16.64
CA GLY A 662 25.51 4.28 18.05
C GLY A 662 26.42 3.19 18.59
N MET A 663 26.42 3.02 19.91
CA MET A 663 27.23 2.03 20.61
C MET A 663 26.37 1.26 21.62
N ILE A 664 25.33 0.56 21.15
CA ILE A 664 24.30 -0.04 22.02
C ILE A 664 24.85 -0.99 23.09
N SER A 665 26.02 -1.63 22.85
CA SER A 665 26.63 -2.51 23.85
C SER A 665 27.20 -1.75 25.06
N GLN A 666 27.41 -0.44 24.93
CA GLN A 666 28.05 0.40 25.95
C GLN A 666 27.02 1.24 26.73
N TYR A 667 25.80 1.39 26.21
CA TYR A 667 24.81 2.32 26.78
C TYR A 667 24.31 1.96 28.18
N HIS A 668 24.52 0.74 28.67
CA HIS A 668 23.90 0.23 29.90
C HIS A 668 24.85 -0.55 30.82
N ILE A 669 26.16 -0.39 30.62
CA ILE A 669 27.20 -1.00 31.46
C ILE A 669 27.79 0.02 32.43
N GLU A 670 28.25 -0.43 33.59
CA GLU A 670 28.80 0.44 34.65
C GLU A 670 30.17 1.06 34.28
N THR A 671 30.96 0.34 33.50
CA THR A 671 32.28 0.79 33.04
C THR A 671 32.40 0.50 31.56
N GLU A 672 32.54 1.56 30.75
CA GLU A 672 32.69 1.44 29.30
C GLU A 672 33.94 0.64 28.92
N GLU A 673 33.80 -0.20 27.89
CA GLU A 673 34.93 -0.93 27.33
C GLU A 673 35.83 0.04 26.55
N GLY A 674 37.07 0.22 27.01
CA GLY A 674 38.05 1.04 26.30
C GLY A 674 38.42 0.47 24.92
N ILE A 675 38.50 1.35 23.93
CA ILE A 675 38.95 1.01 22.57
C ILE A 675 40.49 1.08 22.50
N GLN A 676 41.13 -0.08 22.53
CA GLN A 676 42.60 -0.20 22.61
C GLN A 676 43.28 0.08 21.27
N ASN A 677 42.61 -0.24 20.16
CA ASN A 677 43.15 -0.15 18.81
C ASN A 677 42.89 1.20 18.13
N LEU A 678 42.49 2.23 18.88
CA LEU A 678 42.24 3.57 18.35
C LEU A 678 43.43 4.20 17.60
N PRO A 679 44.71 4.00 18.00
CA PRO A 679 45.86 4.49 17.23
C PRO A 679 45.90 4.04 15.76
N VAL A 680 45.23 2.94 15.42
CA VAL A 680 45.09 2.45 14.04
C VAL A 680 44.38 3.45 13.14
N VAL A 681 43.52 4.32 13.68
CA VAL A 681 42.89 5.41 12.92
C VAL A 681 43.94 6.29 12.26
N VAL A 682 45.04 6.61 12.96
CA VAL A 682 46.17 7.37 12.41
C VAL A 682 46.92 6.53 11.37
N TYR A 683 47.32 5.31 11.73
CA TYR A 683 48.13 4.45 10.86
C TYR A 683 47.40 3.94 9.64
N LYS A 684 46.07 3.99 9.60
CA LYS A 684 45.24 3.64 8.44
C LYS A 684 44.55 4.85 7.80
N ARG A 685 44.71 6.06 8.35
CA ARG A 685 44.00 7.29 7.94
C ARG A 685 42.49 7.03 7.80
N ILE A 686 41.92 6.36 8.79
CA ILE A 686 40.49 6.03 8.79
C ILE A 686 39.72 7.32 9.07
N LYS A 687 38.65 7.56 8.32
CA LYS A 687 37.65 8.57 8.70
C LYS A 687 36.65 7.90 9.63
N MET A 688 36.54 8.37 10.86
CA MET A 688 35.54 7.91 11.83
C MET A 688 34.70 9.11 12.28
N GLN A 689 33.39 9.05 12.06
CA GLN A 689 32.49 10.18 12.29
C GLN A 689 31.20 9.73 12.95
N GLY A 690 30.91 10.28 14.14
CA GLY A 690 29.60 10.22 14.78
C GLY A 690 28.61 11.16 14.11
N PHE A 691 27.33 10.81 14.16
CA PHE A 691 26.27 11.63 13.58
C PHE A 691 24.91 11.37 14.21
N LEU A 692 24.04 12.37 14.13
CA LEU A 692 22.62 12.25 14.45
C LEU A 692 21.79 12.39 13.18
N ALA A 693 20.62 11.73 13.13
CA ALA A 693 19.73 11.80 11.96
C ALA A 693 19.31 13.25 11.63
N PHE A 694 19.11 14.06 12.68
CA PHE A 694 18.65 15.44 12.54
C PHE A 694 19.71 16.37 11.94
N ASP A 695 20.99 16.04 12.02
CA ASP A 695 22.07 16.77 11.31
C ASP A 695 21.89 16.72 9.78
N PHE A 696 21.10 15.76 9.30
CA PHE A 696 20.82 15.50 7.89
C PHE A 696 19.34 15.64 7.52
N ILE A 697 18.55 16.35 8.34
CA ILE A 697 17.11 16.50 8.08
C ILE A 697 16.81 17.19 6.73
N ASP A 698 17.72 18.06 6.28
CA ASP A 698 17.70 18.71 4.96
C ASP A 698 17.83 17.70 3.80
N ARG A 699 18.38 16.51 4.06
CA ARG A 699 18.49 15.40 3.10
C ARG A 699 17.27 14.50 3.07
N PHE A 700 16.30 14.68 3.96
CA PHE A 700 15.11 13.83 4.03
C PHE A 700 14.33 13.75 2.69
N PRO A 701 14.11 14.84 1.93
CA PRO A 701 13.48 14.76 0.61
C PRO A 701 14.28 13.88 -0.38
N LYS A 702 15.60 14.06 -0.44
CA LYS A 702 16.51 13.26 -1.29
C LYS A 702 16.51 11.78 -0.88
N TYR A 703 16.39 11.52 0.42
CA TYR A 703 16.22 10.17 0.94
C TYR A 703 14.92 9.53 0.46
N LEU A 704 13.79 10.23 0.54
CA LEU A 704 12.50 9.74 0.07
C LEU A 704 12.52 9.46 -1.45
N GLU A 705 13.09 10.36 -2.24
CA GLU A 705 13.29 10.16 -3.69
C GLU A 705 14.11 8.89 -3.99
N PHE A 706 15.12 8.60 -3.17
CA PHE A 706 15.92 7.39 -3.30
C PHE A 706 15.14 6.13 -2.90
N VAL A 707 14.49 6.11 -1.75
CA VAL A 707 13.98 4.86 -1.15
C VAL A 707 12.62 4.43 -1.72
N LEU A 708 11.74 5.38 -2.04
CA LEU A 708 10.36 5.08 -2.47
C LEU A 708 10.28 4.23 -3.74
N PRO A 709 11.09 4.48 -4.80
CA PRO A 709 11.11 3.59 -5.97
C PRO A 709 11.44 2.14 -5.61
N TYR A 710 12.41 1.91 -4.73
CA TYR A 710 12.79 0.55 -4.35
C TYR A 710 11.76 -0.15 -3.47
N ILE A 711 11.02 0.59 -2.63
CA ILE A 711 9.86 0.07 -1.90
C ILE A 711 8.75 -0.33 -2.88
N ASN A 712 8.40 0.57 -3.82
CA ASN A 712 7.34 0.34 -4.81
C ASN A 712 7.66 -0.83 -5.74
N GLU A 713 8.91 -0.97 -6.16
CA GLU A 713 9.40 -2.07 -6.99
C GLU A 713 9.66 -3.37 -6.20
N ARG A 714 9.46 -3.36 -4.88
CA ARG A 714 9.74 -4.47 -3.96
C ARG A 714 11.19 -4.99 -4.04
N LYS A 715 12.12 -4.08 -4.29
CA LYS A 715 13.57 -4.33 -4.30
C LYS A 715 14.21 -4.18 -2.91
N LEU A 716 13.50 -3.55 -1.98
CA LEU A 716 13.84 -3.54 -0.56
C LEU A 716 12.86 -4.41 0.22
N VAL A 717 13.40 -5.18 1.16
CA VAL A 717 12.63 -5.97 2.11
C VAL A 717 12.77 -5.32 3.47
N TYR A 718 11.67 -4.79 4.00
CA TYR A 718 11.65 -4.14 5.30
C TYR A 718 10.92 -5.03 6.32
N VAL A 719 11.58 -5.32 7.44
CA VAL A 719 11.06 -6.19 8.50
C VAL A 719 10.77 -5.36 9.75
N GLU A 720 9.56 -5.52 10.26
CA GLU A 720 9.06 -4.97 11.51
C GLU A 720 8.70 -6.12 12.45
N ASP A 721 9.02 -5.95 13.73
CA ASP A 721 8.58 -6.78 14.84
C ASP A 721 7.47 -6.03 15.56
N ILE A 722 6.22 -6.38 15.24
CA ILE A 722 5.03 -5.64 15.69
C ILE A 722 4.41 -6.35 16.88
N VAL A 723 4.34 -5.66 18.01
CA VAL A 723 3.67 -6.08 19.23
C VAL A 723 2.37 -5.30 19.36
N GLU A 724 1.23 -5.99 19.54
CA GLU A 724 -0.08 -5.35 19.67
C GLU A 724 -0.36 -4.95 21.12
N GLY A 725 -0.97 -3.78 21.33
CA GLY A 725 -1.41 -3.30 22.63
C GLY A 725 -0.36 -2.50 23.39
N LEU A 726 -0.77 -1.36 23.94
CA LEU A 726 0.08 -0.50 24.76
C LEU A 726 0.54 -1.22 26.04
N GLU A 727 -0.26 -2.16 26.54
CA GLU A 727 0.05 -2.99 27.70
C GLU A 727 1.27 -3.90 27.52
N ASN A 728 1.67 -4.18 26.28
CA ASN A 728 2.87 -4.95 25.99
C ASN A 728 4.10 -4.06 25.74
N GLY A 729 3.95 -2.74 25.90
CA GLY A 729 4.99 -1.76 25.66
C GLY A 729 6.27 -1.97 26.47
N PRO A 730 6.18 -2.13 27.81
CA PRO A 730 7.34 -2.39 28.64
C PRO A 730 8.16 -3.60 28.19
N ALA A 731 7.49 -4.73 27.95
CA ALA A 731 8.14 -5.96 27.50
C ALA A 731 8.80 -5.79 26.12
N ALA A 732 8.15 -5.10 25.18
CA ALA A 732 8.69 -4.83 23.86
C ALA A 732 9.96 -3.95 23.92
N LEU A 733 9.94 -2.88 24.73
CA LEU A 733 11.09 -2.00 24.89
C LEU A 733 12.26 -2.70 25.58
N VAL A 734 12.00 -3.48 26.63
CA VAL A 734 13.05 -4.24 27.34
C VAL A 734 13.63 -5.35 26.45
N GLY A 735 12.80 -6.03 25.67
CA GLY A 735 13.22 -7.06 24.72
C GLY A 735 14.21 -6.55 23.66
N LEU A 736 14.11 -5.27 23.27
CA LEU A 736 15.03 -4.60 22.36
C LEU A 736 16.47 -4.61 22.91
N PHE A 737 16.68 -4.25 24.18
CA PHE A 737 18.00 -4.21 24.81
C PHE A 737 18.62 -5.60 24.98
N ARG A 738 17.77 -6.64 25.04
CA ARG A 738 18.20 -8.05 25.06
C ARG A 738 18.44 -8.62 23.66
N GLY A 739 18.20 -7.83 22.62
CA GLY A 739 18.35 -8.22 21.23
C GLY A 739 17.39 -9.34 20.83
N GLN A 740 16.17 -9.35 21.36
CA GLN A 740 15.15 -10.34 21.01
C GLN A 740 14.49 -10.02 19.66
N ASN A 741 14.28 -8.73 19.38
CA ASN A 741 13.55 -8.26 18.21
C ASN A 741 14.31 -8.47 16.89
N VAL A 742 13.58 -8.57 15.79
CA VAL A 742 14.14 -8.60 14.43
C VAL A 742 13.65 -7.40 13.63
N GLY A 743 14.57 -6.62 13.06
CA GLY A 743 14.22 -5.40 12.34
C GLY A 743 13.77 -4.27 13.28
N LYS A 744 12.73 -3.53 12.89
CA LYS A 744 12.18 -2.42 13.69
C LYS A 744 11.18 -2.95 14.71
N GLN A 745 11.45 -2.73 16.00
CA GLN A 745 10.47 -3.04 17.06
C GLN A 745 9.41 -1.93 17.11
N VAL A 746 8.14 -2.30 16.94
CA VAL A 746 7.00 -1.37 16.85
C VAL A 746 5.88 -1.87 17.76
N LEU A 747 5.26 -0.97 18.49
CA LEU A 747 3.99 -1.20 19.17
C LEU A 747 2.84 -0.72 18.29
N LYS A 748 1.80 -1.54 18.13
CA LYS A 748 0.56 -1.17 17.45
C LYS A 748 -0.54 -0.98 18.49
N ILE A 749 -1.03 0.24 18.62
CA ILE A 749 -2.02 0.63 19.63
C ILE A 749 -3.46 0.53 19.10
N ALA A 750 -3.71 0.95 17.85
CA ALA A 750 -5.07 1.14 17.33
C ALA A 750 -5.26 0.76 15.85
#